data_AF-A0A2V7VKH8-F1
#
_entry.id   AF-A0A2V7VKH8-F1
#
_cell.length_a   1.000
_cell.length_b   1.000
_cell.length_c   1.000
_cell.angle_alpha   90.00
_cell.angle_beta   90.00
_cell.angle_gamma   90.00
#
_symmetry.space_group_name_H-M   'P 1'
#
loop_
_entity.id
_entity.type
_entity.pdbx_description
1 polymer ?
#
loop_
_entity_poly.entity_id
_entity_poly.type
_entity_poly.pdbx_seq_one_letter_code
_entity_poly.pdbx_strand_id
1 'polypeptide(L)'
;MLGAGAAGHAAGHPSEHPTYGGPARTPNLDRLAARGRRFDRAYGQHPSLTPSRLALLLGRRPETTRLWSAPESREALRGAVPLPEAFHVAGYFTARVGTLAGAAAESVVAWDRVDEATPGDPGATARRAVEVLAQREDGPFFLALGFDAPPAERLPPAEFVRLYDPRSLRLPLEPRLDGLPPLALADHGAGAGSPPSPRSDDLRRRRLAAELAHVSHVDAQVGVLLAALERFGLTGSTVVVVVGDTAPPGSWPRPDVLFEDALRAALVVAGPGVGAPGRGSDRLVELVDVYPTLLDLAGLPKGSGLEGVTLGPLLVDPAQPVKEAAVSAVPRVADTLGRSVRTDRWRYTEWPDGSRELYDHDQDPGEFKNLALGSRGDATLRELRGVLERGGDAARVSPTPAGPRPAALSKPNVLLVMVDDLNVRLGCYGYPVKTPAVDRLAHEGRRFDRAYCQVPSCSPSRTSLLTGWRPERTGVWDNLQTPRERLTGAVPLQEHFHANGYFTARVGKIYHGPFEDQFRWDLAEHTPYLPGDEAWEPLPRKEREQAGSAERPWTATNNRDEDEPDGRTARRVARLIEQHKDRPFFIAAGFNKPHIHWVAPRRYFDLYPPDRIEVKAEPDDDRDDIPEIAIFRKPPRSPGRFLGGTGERDDAFRREATAAYYACVSFVDAQVDVLLKTLDRLKLRDRTIIVLLGDHGFHLGEHGGLWRKNTLFEESVRVPFIVAAPGLGQPGVATRGLVESLDLYPTLVDLAGLPAVSGLEGTSLRPLFDDPRQVVKTAAFSIAPRSPPELGRSVRNERWRYTEWPDGGRELYDLGPPGPWTRLLAALGREREPAPPRNLASDPRFAGTIAEMQALIDRVGGR
;
A
#
# COMPACT_ATOMS: atom_id res chain seq x y z
N MET A 1 -58.79 3.80 15.11
CA MET A 1 -58.15 3.36 13.84
C MET A 1 -57.28 4.51 13.33
N LEU A 2 -55.99 4.25 13.07
CA LEU A 2 -55.05 4.89 12.11
C LEU A 2 -54.96 6.45 12.14
N GLY A 3 -53.84 7.15 12.36
CA GLY A 3 -52.42 6.88 12.13
C GLY A 3 -51.88 7.69 10.94
N ALA A 4 -51.23 8.85 11.16
CA ALA A 4 -50.26 9.48 10.25
C ALA A 4 -49.49 10.62 10.96
N GLY A 5 -48.15 10.54 10.95
CA GLY A 5 -47.24 11.39 11.71
C GLY A 5 -46.78 12.66 10.99
N ALA A 6 -46.38 13.64 11.80
CA ALA A 6 -45.65 14.84 11.38
C ALA A 6 -44.18 14.67 11.78
N ALA A 7 -43.27 14.69 10.80
CA ALA A 7 -41.83 14.84 11.03
C ALA A 7 -41.43 16.26 10.60
N GLY A 8 -41.28 17.15 11.58
CA GLY A 8 -40.67 18.47 11.39
C GLY A 8 -39.16 18.34 11.22
N HIS A 9 -38.63 18.94 10.16
CA HIS A 9 -37.18 19.13 9.96
C HIS A 9 -36.63 20.08 11.03
N ALA A 10 -35.74 19.58 11.89
CA ALA A 10 -34.95 20.40 12.79
C ALA A 10 -33.66 20.85 12.08
N ALA A 11 -33.56 22.14 11.76
CA ALA A 11 -32.31 22.80 11.41
C ALA A 11 -31.49 22.99 12.70
N GLY A 12 -30.30 22.40 12.77
CA GLY A 12 -29.40 22.51 13.93
C GLY A 12 -28.72 23.88 14.01
N HIS A 13 -28.67 24.44 15.23
CA HIS A 13 -27.91 25.65 15.56
C HIS A 13 -26.39 25.48 15.30
N PRO A 14 -25.68 26.52 14.82
CA PRO A 14 -24.22 26.50 14.74
C PRO A 14 -23.59 26.50 16.14
N SER A 15 -22.55 25.69 16.33
CA SER A 15 -21.81 25.56 17.60
C SER A 15 -21.20 26.90 18.05
N GLU A 16 -21.34 27.26 19.32
CA GLU A 16 -20.82 28.51 19.91
C GLU A 16 -19.29 28.51 20.15
N HIS A 17 -18.56 27.44 19.77
CA HIS A 17 -17.11 27.30 20.00
C HIS A 17 -16.33 27.27 18.68
N PRO A 18 -15.35 28.17 18.49
CA PRO A 18 -14.50 28.21 17.29
C PRO A 18 -13.70 26.92 17.08
N THR A 19 -13.43 26.60 15.81
CA THR A 19 -12.74 25.38 15.36
C THR A 19 -11.46 25.12 16.16
N TYR A 20 -10.67 26.12 16.54
CA TYR A 20 -9.44 25.91 17.32
C TYR A 20 -9.50 26.47 18.74
N GLY A 21 -10.68 26.80 19.27
CA GLY A 21 -10.85 27.41 20.59
C GLY A 21 -10.23 28.81 20.75
N GLY A 22 -9.65 29.37 19.68
CA GLY A 22 -9.09 30.71 19.65
C GLY A 22 -10.16 31.80 19.56
N PRO A 23 -9.81 33.08 19.80
CA PRO A 23 -10.78 34.17 19.84
C PRO A 23 -11.35 34.55 18.46
N ALA A 24 -10.82 34.02 17.37
CA ALA A 24 -11.30 34.29 16.01
C ALA A 24 -12.70 33.67 15.77
N ARG A 25 -13.59 34.43 15.14
CA ARG A 25 -14.90 33.97 14.67
C ARG A 25 -14.76 33.32 13.29
N THR A 26 -14.96 32.01 13.21
CA THR A 26 -14.72 31.22 11.99
C THR A 26 -15.88 30.24 11.66
N PRO A 27 -17.13 30.71 11.52
CA PRO A 27 -18.29 29.85 11.37
C PRO A 27 -18.24 28.94 10.13
N ASN A 28 -17.53 29.31 9.06
CA ASN A 28 -17.44 28.48 7.86
C ASN A 28 -16.42 27.36 8.01
N LEU A 29 -15.28 27.62 8.65
CA LEU A 29 -14.33 26.59 9.06
C LEU A 29 -14.94 25.66 10.11
N ASP A 30 -15.75 26.18 11.03
CA ASP A 30 -16.49 25.37 12.02
C ASP A 30 -17.45 24.40 11.32
N ARG A 31 -18.19 24.88 10.32
CA ARG A 31 -19.04 24.02 9.47
C ARG A 31 -18.23 23.01 8.67
N LEU A 32 -17.07 23.41 8.15
CA LEU A 32 -16.20 22.52 7.39
C LEU A 32 -15.64 21.40 8.28
N ALA A 33 -15.17 21.75 9.48
CA ALA A 33 -14.70 20.81 10.49
C ALA A 33 -15.83 19.88 10.98
N ALA A 34 -17.04 20.41 11.18
CA ALA A 34 -18.22 19.62 11.54
C ALA A 34 -18.59 18.57 10.47
N ARG A 35 -18.30 18.86 9.20
CA ARG A 35 -18.52 17.95 8.05
C ARG A 35 -17.28 17.12 7.69
N GLY A 36 -16.18 17.30 8.40
CA GLY A 36 -14.90 16.68 8.11
C GLY A 36 -14.13 16.31 9.37
N ARG A 37 -12.81 16.46 9.30
CA ARG A 37 -11.86 16.21 10.38
C ARG A 37 -11.02 17.46 10.62
N ARG A 38 -11.03 17.92 11.87
CA ARG A 38 -10.09 18.91 12.40
C ARG A 38 -8.93 18.19 13.09
N PHE A 39 -7.70 18.64 12.86
CA PHE A 39 -6.51 18.14 13.56
C PHE A 39 -6.02 19.21 14.53
N ASP A 40 -5.96 18.86 15.82
CA ASP A 40 -5.65 19.77 16.94
C ASP A 40 -4.14 19.94 17.17
N ARG A 41 -3.34 19.05 16.58
CA ARG A 41 -1.89 18.95 16.77
C ARG A 41 -1.18 18.73 15.44
N ALA A 42 -1.37 19.68 14.52
CA ALA A 42 -0.68 19.73 13.23
C ALA A 42 0.55 20.64 13.30
N TYR A 43 1.69 20.18 12.77
CA TYR A 43 2.97 20.88 12.88
C TYR A 43 3.64 21.10 11.50
N GLY A 44 4.22 22.28 11.29
CA GLY A 44 5.10 22.54 10.16
C GLY A 44 6.53 22.06 10.40
N GLN A 45 7.25 21.78 9.31
CA GLN A 45 8.64 21.32 9.36
C GLN A 45 9.61 22.45 9.73
N HIS A 46 9.15 23.71 9.64
CA HIS A 46 9.95 24.91 9.86
C HIS A 46 9.04 26.06 10.37
N PRO A 47 9.54 26.95 11.24
CA PRO A 47 8.74 28.08 11.77
C PRO A 47 8.41 29.15 10.72
N SER A 48 9.27 29.34 9.71
CA SER A 48 8.97 30.17 8.54
C SER A 48 8.03 29.48 7.54
N LEU A 49 7.19 30.29 6.89
CA LEU A 49 6.12 29.88 5.98
C LEU A 49 6.64 29.12 4.75
N THR A 50 7.64 29.68 4.06
CA THR A 50 8.08 29.16 2.75
C THR A 50 8.58 27.72 2.86
N PRO A 51 9.48 27.34 3.78
CA PRO A 51 9.95 25.95 3.87
C PRO A 51 8.84 24.98 4.29
N SER A 52 7.92 25.37 5.17
CA SER A 52 6.79 24.52 5.60
C SER A 52 5.78 24.29 4.47
N ARG A 53 5.45 25.33 3.69
CA ARG A 53 4.55 25.19 2.53
C ARG A 53 5.22 24.45 1.37
N LEU A 54 6.53 24.61 1.17
CA LEU A 54 7.29 23.78 0.24
C LEU A 54 7.31 22.31 0.68
N ALA A 55 7.43 22.04 1.98
CA ALA A 55 7.35 20.67 2.48
C ALA A 55 6.00 20.03 2.20
N LEU A 56 4.91 20.78 2.35
CA LEU A 56 3.57 20.37 1.93
C LEU A 56 3.48 20.14 0.43
N LEU A 57 4.00 21.05 -0.39
CA LEU A 57 3.86 20.97 -1.85
C LEU A 57 4.79 19.96 -2.51
N LEU A 58 5.91 19.60 -1.88
CA LEU A 58 6.89 18.63 -2.39
C LEU A 58 6.79 17.27 -1.71
N GLY A 59 6.08 17.21 -0.57
CA GLY A 59 6.02 16.01 0.27
C GLY A 59 7.38 15.60 0.82
N ARG A 60 8.33 16.54 0.90
CA ARG A 60 9.71 16.34 1.39
C ARG A 60 10.09 17.37 2.42
N ARG A 61 10.89 16.97 3.40
CA ARG A 61 11.35 17.82 4.47
C ARG A 61 12.38 18.85 3.98
N PRO A 62 12.44 20.06 4.57
CA PRO A 62 13.48 21.05 4.26
C PRO A 62 14.90 20.52 4.43
N GLU A 63 15.15 19.63 5.39
CA GLU A 63 16.44 18.97 5.62
C GLU A 63 16.90 18.14 4.41
N THR A 64 15.96 17.46 3.75
CA THR A 64 16.20 16.56 2.61
C THR A 64 16.36 17.34 1.31
N THR A 65 15.53 18.36 1.12
CA THR A 65 15.60 19.24 -0.07
C THR A 65 16.70 20.30 0.05
N ARG A 66 17.12 20.62 1.29
CA ARG A 66 17.91 21.80 1.67
C ARG A 66 17.27 23.13 1.24
N LEU A 67 15.94 23.16 1.14
CA LEU A 67 15.17 24.35 0.78
C LEU A 67 14.73 25.08 2.04
N TRP A 68 15.57 26.03 2.47
CA TRP A 68 15.32 26.92 3.61
C TRP A 68 14.75 28.28 3.20
N SER A 69 14.75 28.56 1.90
CA SER A 69 14.20 29.75 1.25
C SER A 69 13.54 29.37 -0.07
N ALA A 70 12.97 30.34 -0.78
CA ALA A 70 12.36 30.10 -2.07
C ALA A 70 13.40 29.55 -3.08
N PRO A 71 13.13 28.41 -3.76
CA PRO A 71 14.06 27.86 -4.76
C PRO A 71 14.23 28.82 -5.94
N GLU A 72 15.46 28.93 -6.43
CA GLU A 72 15.82 29.77 -7.58
C GLU A 72 15.73 29.01 -8.92
N SER A 73 15.62 27.67 -8.87
CA SER A 73 15.60 26.81 -10.05
C SER A 73 14.91 25.47 -9.78
N ARG A 74 14.52 24.77 -10.85
CA ARG A 74 13.89 23.45 -10.76
C ARG A 74 14.85 22.39 -10.24
N GLU A 75 16.14 22.53 -10.52
CA GLU A 75 17.22 21.69 -10.01
C GLU A 75 17.28 21.72 -8.47
N ALA A 76 16.94 22.85 -7.86
CA ALA A 76 16.91 23.01 -6.40
C ALA A 76 15.88 22.09 -5.72
N LEU A 77 14.88 21.59 -6.47
CA LEU A 77 13.90 20.62 -5.96
C LEU A 77 14.49 19.22 -5.76
N ARG A 78 15.72 18.94 -6.23
CA ARG A 78 16.43 17.66 -6.06
C ARG A 78 15.59 16.44 -6.47
N GLY A 79 14.89 16.57 -7.61
CA GLY A 79 14.03 15.52 -8.16
C GLY A 79 12.72 15.30 -7.39
N ALA A 80 12.34 16.19 -6.47
CA ALA A 80 11.01 16.19 -5.90
C ALA A 80 9.99 16.59 -6.98
N VAL A 81 8.88 15.85 -7.05
CA VAL A 81 7.76 16.18 -7.92
C VAL A 81 6.77 17.04 -7.13
N PRO A 82 6.43 18.26 -7.57
CA PRO A 82 5.42 19.06 -6.92
C PRO A 82 4.02 18.44 -7.00
N LEU A 83 3.21 18.66 -5.97
CA LEU A 83 1.85 18.14 -5.85
C LEU A 83 0.96 18.48 -7.06
N PRO A 84 0.95 19.73 -7.57
CA PRO A 84 0.13 20.07 -8.73
C PRO A 84 0.53 19.27 -9.96
N GLU A 85 1.83 19.05 -10.17
CA GLU A 85 2.32 18.27 -11.31
C GLU A 85 1.87 16.81 -11.21
N ALA A 86 1.85 16.24 -10.00
CA ALA A 86 1.33 14.89 -9.79
C ALA A 86 -0.18 14.78 -10.14
N PHE A 87 -0.97 15.82 -9.87
CA PHE A 87 -2.38 15.88 -10.23
C PHE A 87 -2.57 16.14 -11.74
N HIS A 88 -1.78 17.03 -12.34
CA HIS A 88 -1.80 17.31 -13.78
C HIS A 88 -1.52 16.04 -14.60
N VAL A 89 -0.48 15.29 -14.25
CA VAL A 89 -0.14 14.01 -14.92
C VAL A 89 -1.26 12.97 -14.78
N ALA A 90 -2.07 13.08 -13.73
CA ALA A 90 -3.24 12.21 -13.52
C ALA A 90 -4.51 12.68 -14.25
N GLY A 91 -4.42 13.72 -15.09
CA GLY A 91 -5.53 14.24 -15.87
C GLY A 91 -6.44 15.19 -15.09
N TYR A 92 -5.98 15.77 -13.98
CA TYR A 92 -6.70 16.84 -13.29
C TYR A 92 -6.34 18.18 -13.93
N PHE A 93 -7.34 19.04 -14.10
CA PHE A 93 -7.08 20.46 -14.36
C PHE A 93 -6.46 21.10 -13.13
N THR A 94 -5.26 21.65 -13.25
CA THR A 94 -4.52 22.22 -12.12
C THR A 94 -4.46 23.74 -12.19
N ALA A 95 -4.92 24.40 -11.13
CA ALA A 95 -4.92 25.85 -11.08
C ALA A 95 -4.47 26.41 -9.73
N ARG A 96 -3.78 27.53 -9.78
CA ARG A 96 -3.42 28.34 -8.62
C ARG A 96 -4.08 29.71 -8.70
N VAL A 97 -4.61 30.19 -7.58
CA VAL A 97 -5.06 31.57 -7.42
C VAL A 97 -4.38 32.20 -6.20
N GLY A 98 -3.58 33.26 -6.42
CA GLY A 98 -2.78 33.91 -5.37
C GLY A 98 -1.58 33.09 -4.89
N THR A 99 -0.75 33.69 -4.03
CA THR A 99 0.59 33.18 -3.65
C THR A 99 0.52 32.06 -2.60
N LEU A 100 1.20 30.95 -2.86
CA LEU A 100 1.32 29.80 -1.97
C LEU A 100 2.67 29.76 -1.23
N ALA A 101 3.82 29.96 -1.87
CA ALA A 101 5.13 29.81 -1.22
C ALA A 101 6.12 30.95 -1.52
N GLY A 102 5.65 32.01 -2.19
CA GLY A 102 6.43 33.16 -2.64
C GLY A 102 6.75 33.07 -4.13
N ALA A 103 6.88 34.21 -4.80
CA ALA A 103 6.93 34.29 -6.27
C ALA A 103 8.07 33.47 -6.90
N ALA A 104 9.26 33.45 -6.29
CA ALA A 104 10.39 32.64 -6.79
C ALA A 104 10.13 31.13 -6.64
N ALA A 105 9.54 30.72 -5.52
CA ALA A 105 9.20 29.32 -5.25
C ALA A 105 8.12 28.77 -6.19
N GLU A 106 7.27 29.64 -6.71
CA GLU A 106 6.18 29.27 -7.60
C GLU A 106 6.61 29.14 -9.06
N SER A 107 7.69 29.81 -9.45
CA SER A 107 8.23 29.72 -10.82
C SER A 107 8.74 28.32 -11.19
N VAL A 108 9.03 27.48 -10.18
CA VAL A 108 9.55 26.12 -10.37
C VAL A 108 8.47 25.03 -10.31
N VAL A 109 7.22 25.40 -9.99
CA VAL A 109 6.05 24.50 -9.91
C VAL A 109 5.13 24.77 -11.09
N ALA A 110 4.90 23.76 -11.93
CA ALA A 110 4.02 23.90 -13.10
C ALA A 110 2.53 23.80 -12.73
N TRP A 111 1.70 24.59 -13.43
CA TRP A 111 0.23 24.63 -13.32
C TRP A 111 -0.37 24.79 -14.72
N ASP A 112 -1.57 24.24 -14.95
CA ASP A 112 -2.32 24.49 -16.19
C ASP A 112 -2.81 25.94 -16.28
N ARG A 113 -3.16 26.52 -15.13
CA ARG A 113 -3.59 27.92 -15.03
C ARG A 113 -3.06 28.58 -13.77
N VAL A 114 -2.58 29.80 -13.93
CA VAL A 114 -2.14 30.65 -12.83
C VAL A 114 -2.85 31.99 -12.93
N ASP A 115 -3.62 32.32 -11.91
CA ASP A 115 -4.31 33.59 -11.81
C ASP A 115 -3.80 34.37 -10.59
N GLU A 116 -3.20 35.53 -10.85
CA GLU A 116 -2.83 36.45 -9.78
C GLU A 116 -4.07 37.14 -9.21
N ALA A 117 -4.09 37.31 -7.89
CA ALA A 117 -5.10 38.08 -7.19
C ALA A 117 -4.45 39.29 -6.53
N THR A 118 -5.23 40.34 -6.28
CA THR A 118 -4.73 41.52 -5.56
C THR A 118 -4.14 41.08 -4.21
N PRO A 119 -2.83 41.29 -3.96
CA PRO A 119 -2.20 40.83 -2.72
C PRO A 119 -2.90 41.40 -1.48
N GLY A 120 -3.14 40.54 -0.49
CA GLY A 120 -3.83 40.90 0.74
C GLY A 120 -5.33 41.21 0.61
N ASP A 121 -5.98 40.81 -0.49
CA ASP A 121 -7.44 40.86 -0.66
C ASP A 121 -8.03 39.45 -0.82
N PRO A 122 -8.43 38.79 0.29
CA PRO A 122 -9.03 37.47 0.25
C PRO A 122 -10.27 37.38 -0.65
N GLY A 123 -11.06 38.47 -0.74
CA GLY A 123 -12.26 38.50 -1.55
C GLY A 123 -11.94 38.48 -3.04
N ALA A 124 -10.85 39.13 -3.47
CA ALA A 124 -10.37 39.05 -4.84
C ALA A 124 -9.93 37.61 -5.19
N THR A 125 -9.16 36.96 -4.30
CA THR A 125 -8.75 35.56 -4.46
C THR A 125 -9.96 34.64 -4.62
N ALA A 126 -10.96 34.75 -3.73
CA ALA A 126 -12.13 33.89 -3.79
C ALA A 126 -13.00 34.12 -5.03
N ARG A 127 -13.23 35.39 -5.43
CA ARG A 127 -13.95 35.69 -6.69
C ARG A 127 -13.25 35.06 -7.88
N ARG A 128 -11.93 35.21 -7.96
CA ARG A 128 -11.14 34.67 -9.06
C ARG A 128 -11.14 33.15 -9.08
N ALA A 129 -11.07 32.51 -7.91
CA ALA A 129 -11.22 31.06 -7.78
C ALA A 129 -12.60 30.56 -8.26
N VAL A 130 -13.68 31.30 -7.97
CA VAL A 130 -15.02 30.96 -8.48
C VAL A 130 -15.08 31.10 -10.00
N GLU A 131 -14.41 32.08 -10.59
CA GLU A 131 -14.29 32.21 -12.05
C GLU A 131 -13.52 31.04 -12.67
N VAL A 132 -12.39 30.64 -12.07
CA VAL A 132 -11.62 29.46 -12.49
C VAL A 132 -12.50 28.21 -12.44
N LEU A 133 -13.24 28.01 -11.35
CA LEU A 133 -14.18 26.90 -11.24
C LEU A 133 -15.29 26.98 -12.30
N ALA A 134 -15.80 28.16 -12.62
CA ALA A 134 -16.86 28.32 -13.62
C ALA A 134 -16.39 28.07 -15.06
N GLN A 135 -15.12 28.32 -15.35
CA GLN A 135 -14.54 28.27 -16.71
C GLN A 135 -13.82 26.95 -17.01
N ARG A 136 -13.66 26.07 -16.03
CA ARG A 136 -12.99 24.78 -16.24
C ARG A 136 -13.83 23.88 -17.16
N GLU A 137 -13.15 23.04 -17.92
CA GLU A 137 -13.81 21.95 -18.63
C GLU A 137 -14.36 20.91 -17.65
N ASP A 138 -15.37 20.15 -18.08
CA ASP A 138 -15.91 19.06 -17.27
C ASP A 138 -14.84 18.01 -16.99
N GLY A 139 -14.57 17.75 -15.71
CA GLY A 139 -13.49 16.85 -15.29
C GLY A 139 -13.00 17.12 -13.87
N PRO A 140 -12.08 16.27 -13.37
CA PRO A 140 -11.48 16.44 -12.06
C PRO A 140 -10.50 17.64 -12.05
N PHE A 141 -10.39 18.32 -10.90
CA PHE A 141 -9.54 19.50 -10.77
C PHE A 141 -8.76 19.51 -9.45
N PHE A 142 -7.59 20.15 -9.49
CA PHE A 142 -6.80 20.50 -8.31
C PHE A 142 -6.65 22.02 -8.29
N LEU A 143 -7.34 22.67 -7.36
CA LEU A 143 -7.33 24.13 -7.22
C LEU A 143 -6.69 24.51 -5.89
N ALA A 144 -5.56 25.20 -5.95
CA ALA A 144 -4.85 25.70 -4.78
C ALA A 144 -5.02 27.22 -4.64
N LEU A 145 -5.35 27.67 -3.42
CA LEU A 145 -5.69 29.06 -3.15
C LEU A 145 -4.75 29.64 -2.10
N GLY A 146 -4.07 30.72 -2.46
CA GLY A 146 -3.23 31.52 -1.57
C GLY A 146 -3.98 32.72 -1.03
N PHE A 147 -4.31 32.70 0.27
CA PHE A 147 -4.81 33.88 0.98
C PHE A 147 -3.62 34.59 1.63
N ASP A 148 -2.99 35.51 0.89
CA ASP A 148 -1.81 36.23 1.38
C ASP A 148 -2.12 37.09 2.60
N ALA A 149 -1.15 37.13 3.52
CA ALA A 149 -1.15 38.08 4.62
C ALA A 149 -1.07 39.51 4.04
N PRO A 150 -2.04 40.39 4.36
CA PRO A 150 -1.99 41.76 3.88
C PRO A 150 -0.77 42.48 4.48
N PRO A 151 -0.25 43.52 3.81
CA PRO A 151 0.73 44.42 4.41
C PRO A 151 0.21 44.90 5.77
N ALA A 152 1.11 45.09 6.75
CA ALA A 152 0.76 45.41 8.15
C ALA A 152 -0.15 46.65 8.32
N GLU A 153 -0.26 47.48 7.29
CA GLU A 153 -1.03 48.73 7.24
C GLU A 153 -2.45 48.56 6.68
N ARG A 154 -2.80 47.40 6.11
CA ARG A 154 -4.10 47.17 5.46
C ARG A 154 -5.04 46.38 6.36
N LEU A 155 -6.05 47.08 6.90
CA LEU A 155 -7.14 46.48 7.66
C LEU A 155 -8.15 45.77 6.73
N PRO A 156 -8.85 44.73 7.23
CA PRO A 156 -9.95 44.12 6.49
C PRO A 156 -11.15 45.08 6.43
N PRO A 157 -12.20 44.76 5.65
CA PRO A 157 -13.43 45.54 5.65
C PRO A 157 -13.96 45.81 7.06
N ALA A 158 -14.55 46.99 7.26
CA ALA A 158 -14.86 47.54 8.58
C ALA A 158 -15.79 46.64 9.41
N GLU A 159 -16.64 45.86 8.77
CA GLU A 159 -17.51 44.87 9.40
C GLU A 159 -16.75 43.78 10.15
N PHE A 160 -15.57 43.37 9.68
CA PHE A 160 -14.73 42.37 10.36
C PHE A 160 -13.92 43.00 11.50
N VAL A 161 -13.41 44.23 11.30
CA VAL A 161 -12.69 44.97 12.36
C VAL A 161 -13.59 45.17 13.59
N ARG A 162 -14.87 45.46 13.38
CA ARG A 162 -15.86 45.68 14.45
C ARG A 162 -16.16 44.43 15.29
N LEU A 163 -15.74 43.24 14.86
CA LEU A 163 -15.93 42.00 15.62
C LEU A 163 -15.01 41.89 16.85
N TYR A 164 -13.93 42.68 16.90
CA TYR A 164 -12.88 42.57 17.89
C TYR A 164 -12.58 43.92 18.54
N ASP A 165 -12.90 44.06 19.84
CA ASP A 165 -12.43 45.19 20.64
C ASP A 165 -11.02 44.88 21.18
N PRO A 166 -9.97 45.62 20.76
CA PRO A 166 -8.62 45.45 21.28
C PRO A 166 -8.55 45.46 22.81
N ARG A 167 -9.41 46.22 23.49
CA ARG A 167 -9.38 46.32 24.96
C ARG A 167 -9.79 45.03 25.65
N SER A 168 -10.66 44.24 25.02
CA SER A 168 -11.13 42.95 25.54
C SER A 168 -10.21 41.77 25.25
N LEU A 169 -9.23 41.94 24.34
CA LEU A 169 -8.34 40.85 23.95
C LEU A 169 -7.26 40.62 25.00
N ARG A 170 -7.08 39.34 25.36
CA ARG A 170 -5.95 38.90 26.18
C ARG A 170 -4.74 38.67 25.27
N LEU A 171 -3.61 39.25 25.63
CA LEU A 171 -2.35 38.96 24.94
C LEU A 171 -1.88 37.54 25.32
N PRO A 172 -1.32 36.78 24.37
CA PRO A 172 -0.68 35.51 24.67
C PRO A 172 0.49 35.72 25.64
N LEU A 173 0.77 34.70 26.46
CA LEU A 173 1.94 34.69 27.34
C LEU A 173 3.19 34.44 26.48
N GLU A 174 4.23 35.27 26.63
CA GLU A 174 5.50 35.08 25.92
C GLU A 174 6.41 34.11 26.72
N PRO A 175 7.03 33.11 26.07
CA PRO A 175 7.97 32.20 26.74
C PRO A 175 9.16 32.96 27.33
N ARG A 176 9.71 32.46 28.45
CA ARG A 176 10.93 33.03 29.03
C ARG A 176 12.15 32.60 28.20
N LEU A 177 12.83 33.57 27.60
CA LEU A 177 14.02 33.33 26.76
C LEU A 177 15.33 33.31 27.57
N ASP A 178 15.25 33.43 28.90
CA ASP A 178 16.41 33.50 29.79
C ASP A 178 17.20 32.18 29.75
N GLY A 179 18.49 32.24 29.38
CA GLY A 179 19.38 31.07 29.33
C GLY A 179 19.43 30.32 27.99
N LEU A 180 18.73 30.81 26.95
CA LEU A 180 18.90 30.31 25.58
C LEU A 180 20.19 30.87 24.95
N PRO A 181 20.90 30.10 24.10
CA PRO A 181 22.10 30.58 23.42
C PRO A 181 21.79 31.79 22.52
N PRO A 182 22.74 32.75 22.35
CA PRO A 182 22.54 33.90 21.49
C PRO A 182 22.15 33.47 20.07
N LEU A 183 21.09 34.08 19.55
CA LEU A 183 20.45 33.73 18.29
C LEU A 183 21.25 34.27 17.09
N ALA A 184 22.40 33.67 16.79
CA ALA A 184 23.10 33.93 15.53
C ALA A 184 22.45 33.08 14.42
N LEU A 185 21.63 33.71 13.58
CA LEU A 185 21.10 33.10 12.35
C LEU A 185 22.17 33.11 11.25
N ALA A 186 22.12 32.14 10.34
CA ALA A 186 22.75 32.29 9.04
C ALA A 186 21.90 33.23 8.18
N ASP A 187 22.56 34.22 7.57
CA ASP A 187 21.92 35.27 6.76
C ASP A 187 21.50 34.68 5.39
N HIS A 188 20.39 33.95 5.35
CA HIS A 188 19.86 33.28 4.15
C HIS A 188 18.74 34.07 3.47
N GLY A 189 18.82 35.41 3.47
CA GLY A 189 17.86 36.24 2.73
C GLY A 189 16.57 36.55 3.48
N ALA A 190 16.49 36.28 4.79
CA ALA A 190 15.57 36.98 5.68
C ALA A 190 16.08 38.41 5.95
N GLY A 191 16.28 39.16 4.87
CA GLY A 191 16.74 40.55 4.91
C GLY A 191 15.65 41.45 5.49
N ALA A 192 15.68 41.63 6.81
CA ALA A 192 15.35 42.86 7.53
C ALA A 192 15.33 42.50 9.01
N GLY A 193 16.15 43.18 9.83
CA GLY A 193 16.06 43.05 11.28
C GLY A 193 14.61 43.24 11.72
N SER A 194 14.04 42.21 12.36
CA SER A 194 12.70 42.31 12.93
C SER A 194 12.67 43.55 13.82
N PRO A 195 11.74 44.51 13.58
CA PRO A 195 11.60 45.64 14.49
C PRO A 195 11.31 45.10 15.90
N PRO A 196 11.79 45.74 16.97
CA PRO A 196 11.54 45.28 18.33
C PRO A 196 10.02 45.18 18.58
N SER A 197 9.61 44.22 19.40
CA SER A 197 8.23 44.13 19.89
C SER A 197 7.78 45.51 20.41
N PRO A 198 6.55 45.98 20.10
CA PRO A 198 6.10 47.31 20.43
C PRO A 198 5.96 47.29 21.94
N ARG A 199 6.67 48.19 22.62
CA ARG A 199 6.78 48.15 24.08
C ARG A 199 5.44 48.31 24.83
N SER A 200 4.35 48.67 24.15
CA SER A 200 3.03 48.86 24.74
C SER A 200 2.06 47.70 24.44
N ASP A 201 1.40 47.19 25.48
CA ASP A 201 0.29 46.23 25.40
C ASP A 201 -0.84 46.68 24.47
N ASP A 202 -1.15 47.99 24.43
CA ASP A 202 -2.22 48.53 23.58
C ASP A 202 -1.97 48.28 22.09
N LEU A 203 -0.77 48.59 21.59
CA LEU A 203 -0.39 48.29 20.20
C LEU A 203 -0.41 46.80 19.89
N ARG A 204 0.04 45.96 20.83
CA ARG A 204 -0.02 44.49 20.68
C ARG A 204 -1.46 43.99 20.56
N ARG A 205 -2.38 44.51 21.37
CA ARG A 205 -3.80 44.13 21.31
C ARG A 205 -4.49 44.63 20.05
N ARG A 206 -4.17 45.84 19.57
CA ARG A 206 -4.70 46.36 18.30
C ARG A 206 -4.25 45.52 17.11
N ARG A 207 -2.98 45.10 17.11
CA ARG A 207 -2.45 44.19 16.11
C ARG A 207 -3.14 42.83 16.15
N LEU A 208 -3.29 42.23 17.33
CA LEU A 208 -4.03 40.98 17.50
C LEU A 208 -5.48 41.12 16.99
N ALA A 209 -6.17 42.22 17.30
CA ALA A 209 -7.52 42.47 16.80
C ALA A 209 -7.58 42.52 15.25
N ALA A 210 -6.61 43.18 14.62
CA ALA A 210 -6.52 43.24 13.16
C ALA A 210 -6.24 41.87 12.53
N GLU A 211 -5.38 41.06 13.13
CA GLU A 211 -5.08 39.70 12.67
C GLU A 211 -6.30 38.77 12.81
N LEU A 212 -7.02 38.83 13.93
CA LEU A 212 -8.26 38.08 14.11
C LEU A 212 -9.35 38.51 13.12
N ALA A 213 -9.43 39.81 12.80
CA ALA A 213 -10.32 40.34 11.78
C ALA A 213 -9.97 39.80 10.39
N HIS A 214 -8.70 39.68 10.06
CA HIS A 214 -8.25 39.06 8.80
C HIS A 214 -8.59 37.58 8.72
N VAL A 215 -8.40 36.82 9.81
CA VAL A 215 -8.80 35.40 9.88
C VAL A 215 -10.31 35.25 9.64
N SER A 216 -11.14 36.08 10.27
CA SER A 216 -12.60 36.08 10.03
C SER A 216 -12.97 36.49 8.61
N HIS A 217 -12.22 37.41 8.00
CA HIS A 217 -12.44 37.78 6.61
C HIS A 217 -12.12 36.62 5.68
N VAL A 218 -11.01 35.91 5.89
CA VAL A 218 -10.66 34.69 5.13
C VAL A 218 -11.72 33.59 5.33
N ASP A 219 -12.21 33.38 6.54
CA ASP A 219 -13.31 32.43 6.81
C ASP A 219 -14.58 32.76 5.99
N ALA A 220 -14.95 34.03 5.90
CA ALA A 220 -16.08 34.44 5.06
C ALA A 220 -15.86 34.07 3.58
N GLN A 221 -14.63 34.17 3.09
CA GLN A 221 -14.27 33.78 1.72
C GLN A 221 -14.24 32.26 1.52
N VAL A 222 -13.86 31.48 2.54
CA VAL A 222 -14.07 30.02 2.54
C VAL A 222 -15.57 29.71 2.37
N GLY A 223 -16.45 30.44 3.04
CA GLY A 223 -17.90 30.34 2.86
C GLY A 223 -18.36 30.58 1.41
N VAL A 224 -17.80 31.59 0.73
CA VAL A 224 -18.07 31.88 -0.69
C VAL A 224 -17.68 30.69 -1.58
N LEU A 225 -16.53 30.08 -1.34
CA LEU A 225 -16.04 28.94 -2.11
C LEU A 225 -16.89 27.68 -1.89
N LEU A 226 -17.27 27.40 -0.63
CA LEU A 226 -18.14 26.27 -0.31
C LEU A 226 -19.52 26.42 -0.97
N ALA A 227 -20.08 27.64 -0.97
CA ALA A 227 -21.33 27.93 -1.67
C ALA A 227 -21.19 27.79 -3.19
N ALA A 228 -20.03 28.14 -3.76
CA ALA A 228 -19.76 27.92 -5.19
C ALA A 228 -19.68 26.43 -5.54
N LEU A 229 -19.03 25.60 -4.71
CA LEU A 229 -19.00 24.15 -4.89
C LEU A 229 -20.41 23.54 -4.85
N GLU A 230 -21.25 24.01 -3.92
CA GLU A 230 -22.66 23.58 -3.85
C GLU A 230 -23.45 23.99 -5.09
N ARG A 231 -23.33 25.26 -5.51
CA ARG A 231 -24.00 25.79 -6.72
C ARG A 231 -23.59 25.02 -7.99
N PHE A 232 -22.35 24.57 -8.08
CA PHE A 232 -21.85 23.80 -9.22
C PHE A 232 -22.04 22.28 -9.07
N GLY A 233 -22.67 21.81 -7.99
CA GLY A 233 -22.91 20.38 -7.76
C GLY A 233 -21.67 19.56 -7.43
N LEU A 234 -20.61 20.18 -6.93
CA LEU A 234 -19.28 19.56 -6.73
C LEU A 234 -19.02 19.11 -5.30
N THR A 235 -19.88 19.48 -4.34
CA THR A 235 -19.67 19.17 -2.92
C THR A 235 -19.48 17.67 -2.64
N GLY A 236 -20.17 16.81 -3.39
CA GLY A 236 -20.09 15.35 -3.23
C GLY A 236 -18.87 14.69 -3.87
N SER A 237 -18.05 15.45 -4.60
CA SER A 237 -16.89 14.96 -5.36
C SER A 237 -15.61 15.74 -5.08
N THR A 238 -15.64 16.73 -4.18
CA THR A 238 -14.51 17.60 -3.88
C THR A 238 -14.06 17.42 -2.43
N VAL A 239 -12.77 17.12 -2.25
CA VAL A 239 -12.10 17.23 -0.97
C VAL A 239 -11.60 18.66 -0.80
N VAL A 240 -11.94 19.27 0.33
CA VAL A 240 -11.48 20.61 0.73
C VAL A 240 -10.49 20.44 1.85
N VAL A 241 -9.28 20.97 1.67
CA VAL A 241 -8.23 21.01 2.68
C VAL A 241 -7.91 22.46 2.99
N VAL A 242 -7.99 22.82 4.27
CA VAL A 242 -7.59 24.13 4.78
C VAL A 242 -6.35 23.93 5.63
N VAL A 243 -5.28 24.63 5.26
CA VAL A 243 -4.02 24.67 6.01
C VAL A 243 -3.78 26.10 6.44
N GLY A 244 -3.53 26.29 7.73
CA GLY A 244 -3.07 27.55 8.29
C GLY A 244 -1.55 27.61 8.39
N ASP A 245 -1.07 28.82 8.62
CA ASP A 245 0.34 29.10 8.80
C ASP A 245 0.87 28.67 10.19
N THR A 246 2.19 28.51 10.28
CA THR A 246 2.91 28.25 11.52
C THR A 246 3.24 29.57 12.22
N ALA A 247 2.43 29.93 13.23
CA ALA A 247 2.64 30.96 14.26
C ALA A 247 1.26 31.48 14.73
N PRO A 248 1.03 31.74 16.03
CA PRO A 248 -0.27 32.18 16.49
C PRO A 248 -0.51 33.65 16.13
N PRO A 249 -1.79 34.05 15.94
CA PRO A 249 -2.18 35.45 15.90
C PRO A 249 -1.66 36.21 17.13
N GLY A 250 -1.02 37.34 16.91
CA GLY A 250 -0.48 38.26 17.92
C GLY A 250 0.93 37.92 18.40
N SER A 251 1.53 36.82 17.95
CA SER A 251 2.94 36.54 18.24
C SER A 251 3.87 37.34 17.32
N TRP A 252 5.04 37.67 17.85
CA TRP A 252 6.11 38.22 17.04
C TRP A 252 6.68 37.10 16.16
N PRO A 253 6.75 37.26 14.83
CA PRO A 253 7.35 36.25 13.97
C PRO A 253 8.81 36.09 14.36
N ARG A 254 9.10 34.95 14.97
CA ARG A 254 10.43 34.50 15.34
C ARG A 254 10.75 33.30 14.47
N PRO A 255 11.22 33.52 13.21
CA PRO A 255 11.56 32.44 12.29
C PRO A 255 12.75 31.61 12.78
N ASP A 256 13.31 31.96 13.94
CA ASP A 256 14.50 31.43 14.58
C ASP A 256 14.22 30.45 15.74
N VAL A 257 12.96 30.21 16.11
CA VAL A 257 12.60 29.40 17.28
C VAL A 257 11.72 28.20 16.95
N LEU A 258 11.89 27.11 17.72
CA LEU A 258 11.19 25.82 17.54
C LEU A 258 10.18 25.54 18.67
N PHE A 259 9.65 26.59 19.31
CA PHE A 259 8.58 26.48 20.31
C PHE A 259 7.28 25.95 19.68
N GLU A 260 6.43 25.31 20.50
CA GLU A 260 5.15 24.71 20.09
C GLU A 260 4.29 25.70 19.29
N ASP A 261 4.15 26.92 19.81
CA ASP A 261 3.34 27.96 19.18
C ASP A 261 3.87 28.36 17.79
N ALA A 262 5.20 28.40 17.62
CA ALA A 262 5.81 28.76 16.34
C ALA A 262 5.65 27.67 15.26
N LEU A 263 5.34 26.43 15.65
CA LEU A 263 5.30 25.27 14.76
C LEU A 263 3.88 24.75 14.50
N ARG A 264 2.90 25.08 15.35
CA ARG A 264 1.50 24.67 15.17
C ARG A 264 0.86 25.32 13.95
N ALA A 265 0.14 24.52 13.17
CA ALA A 265 -0.66 24.95 12.03
C ALA A 265 -2.13 24.53 12.22
N ALA A 266 -3.04 25.28 11.62
CA ALA A 266 -4.42 24.82 11.45
C ALA A 266 -4.47 23.79 10.31
N LEU A 267 -5.24 22.71 10.48
CA LEU A 267 -5.47 21.71 9.45
C LEU A 267 -6.89 21.14 9.56
N VAL A 268 -7.68 21.37 8.53
CA VAL A 268 -9.03 20.81 8.37
C VAL A 268 -9.12 20.11 7.02
N VAL A 269 -9.65 18.89 7.01
CA VAL A 269 -9.89 18.09 5.80
C VAL A 269 -11.35 17.68 5.79
N ALA A 270 -12.09 18.00 4.73
CA ALA A 270 -13.51 17.67 4.60
C ALA A 270 -13.85 17.25 3.17
N GLY A 271 -14.84 16.35 3.02
CA GLY A 271 -15.30 15.87 1.72
C GLY A 271 -15.39 14.34 1.66
N PRO A 272 -15.54 13.76 0.46
CA PRO A 272 -15.62 12.33 0.25
C PRO A 272 -14.41 11.58 0.83
N GLY A 273 -14.65 10.44 1.49
CA GLY A 273 -13.59 9.61 2.10
C GLY A 273 -13.22 9.98 3.54
N VAL A 274 -13.80 11.04 4.13
CA VAL A 274 -13.63 11.37 5.55
C VAL A 274 -14.72 10.68 6.39
N GLY A 275 -14.33 9.78 7.30
CA GLY A 275 -15.22 9.05 8.21
C GLY A 275 -15.56 9.83 9.50
N ALA A 276 -16.64 9.48 10.19
CA ALA A 276 -17.05 10.07 11.48
C ALA A 276 -16.93 11.62 11.56
N PRO A 277 -17.69 12.37 10.73
CA PRO A 277 -17.60 13.83 10.64
C PRO A 277 -17.93 14.51 11.99
N GLY A 278 -17.17 15.56 12.32
CA GLY A 278 -17.42 16.42 13.48
C GLY A 278 -16.67 16.07 14.77
N ARG A 279 -15.82 15.03 14.77
CA ARG A 279 -14.88 14.74 15.88
C ARG A 279 -13.49 15.28 15.55
N GLY A 280 -12.84 16.01 16.46
CA GLY A 280 -11.43 16.40 16.29
C GLY A 280 -10.49 15.20 16.47
N SER A 281 -9.29 15.27 15.88
CA SER A 281 -8.17 14.39 16.22
C SER A 281 -7.11 15.17 16.98
N ASP A 282 -6.70 14.67 18.14
CA ASP A 282 -5.61 15.17 18.97
C ASP A 282 -4.29 14.46 18.69
N ARG A 283 -4.21 13.67 17.60
CA ARG A 283 -2.98 13.00 17.18
C ARG A 283 -2.03 13.97 16.49
N LEU A 284 -0.74 13.72 16.69
CA LEU A 284 0.34 14.42 16.00
C LEU A 284 0.21 14.22 14.50
N VAL A 285 0.20 15.31 13.74
CA VAL A 285 0.29 15.31 12.28
C VAL A 285 1.22 16.42 11.80
N GLU A 286 1.67 16.33 10.56
CA GLU A 286 2.62 17.27 9.97
C GLU A 286 2.14 17.80 8.61
N LEU A 287 2.53 19.00 8.21
CA LEU A 287 2.12 19.55 6.91
C LEU A 287 2.65 18.74 5.71
N VAL A 288 3.83 18.13 5.84
CA VAL A 288 4.38 17.18 4.85
C VAL A 288 3.47 15.95 4.62
N ASP A 289 2.56 15.63 5.56
CA ASP A 289 1.57 14.55 5.44
C ASP A 289 0.43 14.86 4.46
N VAL A 290 0.18 16.14 4.17
CA VAL A 290 -0.93 16.57 3.31
C VAL A 290 -0.73 16.07 1.87
N TYR A 291 0.49 16.10 1.36
CA TYR A 291 0.81 15.59 0.01
C TYR A 291 0.38 14.12 -0.16
N PRO A 292 0.93 13.14 0.59
CA PRO A 292 0.54 11.75 0.42
C PRO A 292 -0.94 11.52 0.73
N THR A 293 -1.55 12.31 1.62
CA THR A 293 -2.99 12.23 1.93
C THR A 293 -3.87 12.62 0.74
N LEU A 294 -3.53 13.71 0.04
CA LEU A 294 -4.30 14.16 -1.11
C LEU A 294 -4.20 13.19 -2.28
N LEU A 295 -3.02 12.61 -2.52
CA LEU A 295 -2.89 11.52 -3.49
C LEU A 295 -3.70 10.27 -3.07
N ASP A 296 -3.75 9.98 -1.76
CA ASP A 296 -4.50 8.85 -1.22
C ASP A 296 -6.00 9.01 -1.50
N LEU A 297 -6.57 10.16 -1.14
CA LEU A 297 -7.99 10.50 -1.31
C LEU A 297 -8.39 10.60 -2.78
N ALA A 298 -7.49 11.07 -3.65
CA ALA A 298 -7.72 11.17 -5.08
C ALA A 298 -7.48 9.85 -5.84
N GLY A 299 -7.03 8.78 -5.17
CA GLY A 299 -6.73 7.50 -5.81
C GLY A 299 -5.47 7.52 -6.70
N LEU A 300 -4.58 8.51 -6.51
CA LEU A 300 -3.37 8.72 -7.32
C LEU A 300 -2.14 7.97 -6.78
N PRO A 301 -1.20 7.53 -7.63
CA PRO A 301 0.01 6.85 -7.18
C PRO A 301 0.91 7.80 -6.36
N LYS A 302 1.43 7.33 -5.23
CA LYS A 302 2.43 8.03 -4.43
C LYS A 302 3.80 7.78 -5.07
N GLY A 303 4.46 8.82 -5.56
CA GLY A 303 5.82 8.73 -6.12
C GLY A 303 6.86 8.32 -5.07
N SER A 304 8.08 8.00 -5.50
CA SER A 304 9.18 7.67 -4.57
C SER A 304 9.72 8.90 -3.85
N GLY A 305 10.08 8.72 -2.58
CA GLY A 305 10.73 9.75 -1.78
C GLY A 305 9.80 10.79 -1.15
N LEU A 306 8.50 10.48 -0.97
CA LEU A 306 7.65 11.25 -0.05
C LEU A 306 8.02 10.91 1.40
N GLU A 307 8.14 11.94 2.24
CA GLU A 307 8.58 11.83 3.63
C GLU A 307 7.44 11.97 4.65
N GLY A 308 6.26 12.42 4.20
CA GLY A 308 5.05 12.44 5.01
C GLY A 308 4.32 11.10 5.07
N VAL A 309 3.43 10.97 6.05
CA VAL A 309 2.56 9.79 6.25
C VAL A 309 1.12 10.17 5.89
N THR A 310 0.38 9.29 5.20
CA THR A 310 -1.02 9.59 4.87
C THR A 310 -1.88 9.72 6.14
N LEU A 311 -2.71 10.75 6.19
CA LEU A 311 -3.70 10.97 7.25
C LEU A 311 -4.97 10.16 7.04
N GLY A 312 -5.08 9.40 5.94
CA GLY A 312 -6.23 8.53 5.63
C GLY A 312 -6.77 7.75 6.84
N PRO A 313 -5.92 7.06 7.64
CA PRO A 313 -6.38 6.37 8.84
C PRO A 313 -7.03 7.30 9.88
N LEU A 314 -6.48 8.50 10.10
CA LEU A 314 -7.06 9.53 10.98
C LEU A 314 -8.35 10.16 10.45
N LEU A 315 -8.50 10.21 9.13
CA LEU A 315 -9.74 10.64 8.49
C LEU A 315 -10.87 9.63 8.78
N VAL A 316 -10.55 8.34 8.93
CA VAL A 316 -11.51 7.29 9.30
C VAL A 316 -11.72 7.20 10.81
N ASP A 317 -10.66 7.07 11.59
CA ASP A 317 -10.66 7.02 13.05
C ASP A 317 -9.78 8.13 13.65
N PRO A 318 -10.36 9.18 14.28
CA PRO A 318 -9.59 10.30 14.81
C PRO A 318 -8.63 9.92 15.95
N ALA A 319 -8.80 8.74 16.56
CA ALA A 319 -7.97 8.27 17.66
C ALA A 319 -6.78 7.42 17.19
N GLN A 320 -6.69 7.07 15.91
CA GLN A 320 -5.69 6.14 15.39
C GLN A 320 -4.27 6.75 15.44
N PRO A 321 -3.30 6.12 16.13
CA PRO A 321 -1.94 6.62 16.11
C PRO A 321 -1.32 6.43 14.72
N VAL A 322 -0.78 7.50 14.13
CA VAL A 322 -0.10 7.47 12.83
C VAL A 322 1.38 7.84 12.92
N LYS A 323 1.80 8.53 13.99
CA LYS A 323 3.19 8.89 14.27
C LYS A 323 3.46 9.03 15.76
N GLU A 324 4.71 8.80 16.18
CA GLU A 324 5.16 8.92 17.58
C GLU A 324 5.63 10.34 17.93
N ALA A 325 6.07 11.09 16.91
CA ALA A 325 6.58 12.45 17.04
C ALA A 325 6.33 13.26 15.75
N ALA A 326 6.20 14.58 15.89
CA ALA A 326 6.38 15.54 14.81
C ALA A 326 7.82 16.10 14.87
N VAL A 327 8.43 16.38 13.70
CA VAL A 327 9.82 16.82 13.61
C VAL A 327 9.93 18.12 12.83
N SER A 328 10.66 19.07 13.39
CA SER A 328 10.91 20.38 12.78
C SER A 328 12.39 20.75 12.91
N ALA A 329 12.90 21.53 11.98
CA ALA A 329 14.27 21.99 11.99
C ALA A 329 14.40 23.45 11.55
N VAL A 330 15.46 24.11 11.99
CA VAL A 330 15.82 25.47 11.57
C VAL A 330 17.33 25.56 11.33
N PRO A 331 17.79 26.17 10.22
CA PRO A 331 19.21 26.36 9.95
C PRO A 331 19.81 27.45 10.85
N ARG A 332 21.08 27.26 11.19
CA ARG A 332 21.94 28.17 11.97
C ARG A 332 23.22 28.46 11.18
N VAL A 333 24.21 29.09 11.81
CA VAL A 333 25.51 29.43 11.19
C VAL A 333 26.19 28.17 10.60
N ALA A 334 26.81 28.32 9.42
CA ALA A 334 27.61 27.28 8.75
C ALA A 334 26.87 25.97 8.40
N ASP A 335 25.61 26.07 7.95
CA ASP A 335 24.80 24.91 7.50
C ASP A 335 24.53 23.87 8.61
N THR A 336 24.59 24.31 9.87
CA THR A 336 24.23 23.50 11.05
C THR A 336 22.74 23.66 11.39
N LEU A 337 22.10 22.61 11.93
CA LEU A 337 20.65 22.59 12.18
C LEU A 337 20.33 22.53 13.67
N GLY A 338 19.41 23.39 14.13
CA GLY A 338 18.61 23.11 15.32
C GLY A 338 17.49 22.16 14.96
N ARG A 339 17.31 21.07 15.70
CA ARG A 339 16.29 20.05 15.42
C ARG A 339 15.41 19.84 16.64
N SER A 340 14.10 19.81 16.44
CA SER A 340 13.10 19.62 17.48
C SER A 340 12.21 18.42 17.19
N VAL A 341 11.87 17.68 18.24
CA VAL A 341 10.82 16.64 18.23
C VAL A 341 9.72 17.00 19.20
N ARG A 342 8.48 16.79 18.78
CA ARG A 342 7.29 16.91 19.62
C ARG A 342 6.59 15.55 19.70
N THR A 343 6.63 14.90 20.86
CA THR A 343 5.87 13.66 21.14
C THR A 343 4.49 14.01 21.71
N ASP A 344 3.73 13.08 22.30
CA ASP A 344 2.47 13.45 22.97
C ASP A 344 2.72 14.36 24.18
N ARG A 345 3.76 14.08 24.97
CA ARG A 345 4.06 14.79 26.22
C ARG A 345 5.23 15.76 26.13
N TRP A 346 6.28 15.40 25.39
CA TRP A 346 7.55 16.12 25.45
C TRP A 346 7.79 16.95 24.19
N ARG A 347 8.43 18.11 24.35
CA ARG A 347 9.21 18.74 23.29
C ARG A 347 10.68 18.70 23.67
N TYR A 348 11.49 18.21 22.75
CA TYR A 348 12.94 18.16 22.89
C TYR A 348 13.62 18.82 21.70
N THR A 349 14.61 19.67 21.96
CA THR A 349 15.40 20.34 20.92
C THR A 349 16.90 20.18 21.19
N GLU A 350 17.66 19.82 20.15
CA GLU A 350 19.12 19.87 20.16
C GLU A 350 19.60 20.97 19.23
N TRP A 351 20.56 21.75 19.72
CA TRP A 351 21.22 22.80 18.97
C TRP A 351 22.64 22.38 18.57
N PRO A 352 23.19 22.96 17.48
CA PRO A 352 24.55 22.66 17.02
C PRO A 352 25.67 22.92 18.03
N ASP A 353 25.47 23.87 18.95
CA ASP A 353 26.42 24.19 20.02
C ASP A 353 26.39 23.19 21.19
N GLY A 354 25.57 22.14 21.09
CA GLY A 354 25.39 21.11 22.11
C GLY A 354 24.39 21.49 23.20
N SER A 355 23.84 22.70 23.17
CA SER A 355 22.77 23.10 24.07
C SER A 355 21.46 22.35 23.76
N ARG A 356 20.62 22.20 24.79
CA ARG A 356 19.43 21.35 24.75
C ARG A 356 18.27 22.04 25.43
N GLU A 357 17.08 21.79 24.91
CA GLU A 357 15.82 22.21 25.52
C GLU A 357 14.91 21.00 25.74
N LEU A 358 14.29 20.91 26.92
CA LEU A 358 13.31 19.88 27.24
C LEU A 358 12.14 20.50 28.00
N TYR A 359 10.93 20.38 27.45
CA TYR A 359 9.70 20.87 28.09
C TYR A 359 8.67 19.73 28.21
N ASP A 360 8.01 19.66 29.38
CA ASP A 360 6.91 18.73 29.67
C ASP A 360 5.58 19.44 29.39
N HIS A 361 4.95 19.20 28.24
CA HIS A 361 3.72 19.90 27.87
C HIS A 361 2.50 19.54 28.73
N ASP A 362 2.56 18.46 29.52
CA ASP A 362 1.49 18.15 30.48
C ASP A 362 1.52 19.10 31.69
N GLN A 363 2.71 19.60 32.05
CA GLN A 363 2.91 20.45 33.24
C GLN A 363 3.23 21.91 32.89
N ASP A 364 3.86 22.13 31.74
CA ASP A 364 4.35 23.41 31.24
C ASP A 364 4.01 23.56 29.75
N PRO A 365 2.71 23.62 29.39
CA PRO A 365 2.29 23.73 27.99
C PRO A 365 2.76 25.01 27.30
N GLY A 366 3.14 26.05 28.06
CA GLY A 366 3.69 27.32 27.57
C GLY A 366 5.23 27.37 27.55
N GLU A 367 5.91 26.26 27.84
CA GLU A 367 7.37 26.11 27.70
C GLU A 367 8.18 27.16 28.49
N PHE A 368 7.76 27.48 29.72
CA PHE A 368 8.41 28.49 30.55
C PHE A 368 9.64 27.96 31.32
N LYS A 369 9.80 26.64 31.45
CA LYS A 369 10.84 26.01 32.27
C LYS A 369 11.58 24.92 31.50
N ASN A 370 12.78 25.23 31.02
CA ASN A 370 13.67 24.26 30.39
C ASN A 370 14.22 23.25 31.42
N LEU A 371 13.79 22.00 31.31
CA LEU A 371 14.17 20.90 32.20
C LEU A 371 15.55 20.29 31.86
N ALA A 372 16.13 20.60 30.71
CA ALA A 372 17.45 20.09 30.32
C ALA A 372 18.59 20.67 31.18
N LEU A 373 18.35 21.78 31.89
CA LEU A 373 19.31 22.44 32.77
C LEU A 373 19.40 21.82 34.18
N GLY A 374 18.61 20.78 34.49
CA GLY A 374 18.61 20.08 35.77
C GLY A 374 18.82 18.56 35.63
N SER A 375 19.48 17.91 36.58
CA SER A 375 19.89 16.49 36.58
C SER A 375 18.75 15.44 36.58
N ARG A 376 17.50 15.84 36.28
CA ARG A 376 16.33 14.94 36.23
C ARG A 376 16.06 14.32 34.85
N GLY A 377 16.92 14.55 33.85
CA GLY A 377 16.59 14.27 32.45
C GLY A 377 17.32 13.12 31.74
N ASP A 378 18.32 12.45 32.32
CA ASP A 378 19.26 11.64 31.52
C ASP A 378 18.64 10.45 30.77
N ALA A 379 17.54 9.86 31.26
CA ALA A 379 16.84 8.80 30.55
C ALA A 379 15.95 9.36 29.42
N THR A 380 15.09 10.34 29.75
CA THR A 380 14.18 11.00 28.80
C THR A 380 14.93 11.72 27.68
N LEU A 381 16.03 12.40 28.00
CA LEU A 381 16.88 13.06 27.00
C LEU A 381 17.52 12.05 26.04
N ARG A 382 17.98 10.89 26.54
CA ARG A 382 18.52 9.83 25.68
C ARG A 382 17.45 9.23 24.78
N GLU A 383 16.26 9.00 25.31
CA GLU A 383 15.12 8.50 24.54
C GLU A 383 14.72 9.48 23.43
N LEU A 384 14.47 10.75 23.77
CA LEU A 384 14.06 11.77 22.81
C LEU A 384 15.15 12.14 21.81
N ARG A 385 16.42 12.04 22.21
CA ARG A 385 17.54 12.11 21.26
C ARG A 385 17.51 10.96 20.26
N GLY A 386 17.20 9.75 20.70
CA GLY A 386 16.98 8.62 19.80
C GLY A 386 15.82 8.86 18.83
N VAL A 387 14.72 9.49 19.27
CA VAL A 387 13.61 9.93 18.39
C VAL A 387 14.12 10.97 17.38
N LEU A 388 14.89 11.96 17.82
CA LEU A 388 15.44 13.02 16.98
C LEU A 388 16.44 12.51 15.93
N GLU A 389 17.29 11.55 16.31
CA GLU A 389 18.25 10.87 15.42
C GLU A 389 17.55 10.06 14.34
N ARG A 390 16.44 9.39 14.67
CA ARG A 390 15.56 8.75 13.68
C ARG A 390 14.91 9.77 12.73
N GLY A 391 14.77 11.03 13.13
CA GLY A 391 14.33 12.12 12.26
C GLY A 391 12.99 11.84 11.58
N GLY A 392 12.92 11.93 10.25
CA GLY A 392 11.72 11.61 9.49
C GLY A 392 11.23 10.15 9.65
N ASP A 393 12.10 9.23 10.06
CA ASP A 393 11.73 7.85 10.38
C ASP A 393 11.14 7.69 11.79
N ALA A 394 11.35 8.66 12.68
CA ALA A 394 10.61 8.73 13.96
C ALA A 394 9.14 9.14 13.71
N ALA A 395 8.91 10.01 12.71
CA ALA A 395 7.56 10.32 12.25
C ALA A 395 6.88 9.13 11.53
N ARG A 396 7.59 8.03 11.29
CA ARG A 396 7.08 6.80 10.71
C ARG A 396 6.98 5.74 11.81
N VAL A 397 5.81 5.65 12.43
CA VAL A 397 5.49 4.44 13.19
C VAL A 397 5.37 3.31 12.17
N SER A 398 6.25 2.32 12.21
CA SER A 398 5.91 0.98 11.72
C SER A 398 4.57 0.64 12.36
N PRO A 399 3.47 0.50 11.60
CA PRO A 399 2.13 0.44 12.16
C PRO A 399 2.11 -0.66 13.22
N THR A 400 2.02 -0.26 14.49
CA THR A 400 1.84 -1.21 15.58
C THR A 400 0.57 -2.01 15.24
N PRO A 401 0.55 -3.33 15.47
CA PRO A 401 -0.65 -4.14 15.26
C PRO A 401 -1.84 -3.42 15.90
N ALA A 402 -2.95 -3.33 15.16
CA ALA A 402 -4.15 -2.67 15.62
C ALA A 402 -4.44 -3.06 17.09
N GLY A 403 -4.60 -2.05 17.95
CA GLY A 403 -4.88 -2.25 19.37
C GLY A 403 -6.12 -3.13 19.57
N PRO A 404 -6.24 -3.79 20.74
CA PRO A 404 -7.18 -4.87 20.95
C PRO A 404 -8.62 -4.38 20.81
N ARG A 405 -9.40 -5.12 20.00
CA ARG A 405 -10.86 -5.02 19.92
C ARG A 405 -11.49 -5.17 21.32
N PRO A 406 -12.68 -4.59 21.56
CA PRO A 406 -13.46 -4.82 22.77
C PRO A 406 -13.63 -6.33 23.03
N ALA A 407 -13.61 -6.70 24.31
CA ALA A 407 -13.39 -8.04 24.82
C ALA A 407 -14.27 -9.16 24.21
N ALA A 408 -13.62 -10.32 23.98
CA ALA A 408 -14.09 -11.63 23.50
C ALA A 408 -14.61 -11.66 22.04
N LEU A 409 -13.77 -11.77 21.00
CA LEU A 409 -12.82 -12.85 20.68
C LEU A 409 -11.54 -12.28 20.00
N SER A 410 -10.34 -12.56 20.56
CA SER A 410 -9.09 -11.82 20.26
C SER A 410 -8.13 -12.42 19.21
N LYS A 411 -8.53 -13.45 18.44
CA LYS A 411 -7.69 -14.07 17.38
C LYS A 411 -8.54 -14.42 16.16
N PRO A 412 -8.18 -14.02 14.92
CA PRO A 412 -8.91 -14.43 13.72
C PRO A 412 -8.67 -15.92 13.42
N ASN A 413 -9.53 -16.54 12.64
CA ASN A 413 -9.27 -17.83 12.01
C ASN A 413 -8.43 -17.64 10.73
N VAL A 414 -7.79 -18.71 10.26
CA VAL A 414 -7.09 -18.76 8.97
C VAL A 414 -7.59 -19.96 8.17
N LEU A 415 -8.05 -19.71 6.94
CA LEU A 415 -8.32 -20.72 5.91
C LEU A 415 -7.32 -20.54 4.78
N LEU A 416 -6.39 -21.48 4.64
CA LEU A 416 -5.40 -21.52 3.57
C LEU A 416 -5.89 -22.45 2.45
N VAL A 417 -6.21 -21.93 1.28
CA VAL A 417 -6.58 -22.69 0.09
C VAL A 417 -5.39 -22.73 -0.87
N MET A 418 -4.73 -23.88 -0.95
CA MET A 418 -3.58 -24.09 -1.83
C MET A 418 -3.97 -25.00 -2.98
N VAL A 419 -3.69 -24.57 -4.21
CA VAL A 419 -4.11 -25.27 -5.43
C VAL A 419 -2.88 -25.68 -6.23
N ASP A 420 -2.74 -26.97 -6.52
CA ASP A 420 -1.59 -27.56 -7.19
C ASP A 420 -1.58 -27.27 -8.70
N ASP A 421 -0.46 -26.78 -9.25
CA ASP A 421 -0.28 -26.44 -10.66
C ASP A 421 -1.22 -25.33 -11.18
N LEU A 422 -1.76 -24.50 -10.28
CA LEU A 422 -2.65 -23.39 -10.65
C LEU A 422 -1.86 -22.16 -11.12
N ASN A 423 -2.00 -21.80 -12.39
CA ASN A 423 -1.51 -20.53 -12.94
C ASN A 423 -2.56 -19.42 -12.83
N VAL A 424 -2.25 -18.22 -13.31
CA VAL A 424 -3.14 -17.05 -13.25
C VAL A 424 -4.34 -17.10 -14.21
N ARG A 425 -4.64 -18.23 -14.86
CA ARG A 425 -5.78 -18.37 -15.79
C ARG A 425 -7.11 -18.47 -15.04
N LEU A 426 -7.51 -17.34 -14.44
CA LEU A 426 -8.71 -17.11 -13.64
C LEU A 426 -9.46 -15.89 -14.17
N GLY A 427 -10.77 -15.83 -13.96
CA GLY A 427 -11.64 -14.72 -14.38
C GLY A 427 -11.16 -13.36 -13.85
N CYS A 428 -10.86 -13.27 -12.55
CA CYS A 428 -10.35 -12.05 -11.92
C CYS A 428 -8.96 -11.61 -12.38
N TYR A 429 -8.22 -12.45 -13.10
CA TYR A 429 -6.95 -12.11 -13.76
C TYR A 429 -7.12 -11.80 -15.26
N GLY A 430 -8.35 -11.75 -15.76
CA GLY A 430 -8.69 -11.37 -17.13
C GLY A 430 -8.72 -12.51 -18.14
N TYR A 431 -8.68 -13.78 -17.69
CA TYR A 431 -8.79 -14.93 -18.58
C TYR A 431 -10.26 -15.38 -18.71
N PRO A 432 -10.66 -15.97 -19.86
CA PRO A 432 -12.03 -16.42 -20.10
C PRO A 432 -12.33 -17.75 -19.38
N VAL A 433 -11.97 -17.85 -18.10
CA VAL A 433 -12.20 -19.01 -17.25
C VAL A 433 -13.24 -18.63 -16.20
N LYS A 434 -14.30 -19.42 -16.09
CA LYS A 434 -15.42 -19.23 -15.16
C LYS A 434 -14.98 -19.61 -13.74
N THR A 435 -14.56 -18.61 -12.97
CA THR A 435 -14.19 -18.76 -11.57
C THR A 435 -14.94 -17.81 -10.63
N PRO A 436 -16.29 -17.84 -10.61
CA PRO A 436 -17.09 -16.89 -9.84
C PRO A 436 -16.78 -16.86 -8.34
N ALA A 437 -16.39 -17.97 -7.71
CA ALA A 437 -16.09 -17.99 -6.28
C ALA A 437 -14.75 -17.33 -5.96
N VAL A 438 -13.72 -17.61 -6.76
CA VAL A 438 -12.42 -16.97 -6.67
C VAL A 438 -12.50 -15.50 -7.05
N ASP A 439 -13.33 -15.14 -8.03
CA ASP A 439 -13.57 -13.76 -8.45
C ASP A 439 -14.29 -12.97 -7.34
N ARG A 440 -15.27 -13.58 -6.68
CA ARG A 440 -15.89 -13.04 -5.46
C ARG A 440 -14.87 -12.87 -4.35
N LEU A 441 -14.00 -13.86 -4.11
CA LEU A 441 -12.94 -13.75 -3.11
C LEU A 441 -11.95 -12.62 -3.43
N ALA A 442 -11.62 -12.41 -4.71
CA ALA A 442 -10.78 -11.29 -5.15
C ALA A 442 -11.47 -9.94 -4.95
N HIS A 443 -12.79 -9.86 -5.15
CA HIS A 443 -13.59 -8.66 -4.92
C HIS A 443 -13.75 -8.32 -3.43
N GLU A 444 -13.88 -9.34 -2.58
CA GLU A 444 -13.97 -9.16 -1.13
C GLU A 444 -12.58 -9.00 -0.47
N GLY A 445 -11.52 -9.37 -1.18
CA GLY A 445 -10.15 -9.41 -0.69
C GLY A 445 -9.20 -8.50 -1.48
N ARG A 446 -7.91 -8.85 -1.42
CA ARG A 446 -6.84 -8.25 -2.21
C ARG A 446 -6.30 -9.29 -3.18
N ARG A 447 -6.40 -9.00 -4.48
CA ARG A 447 -5.75 -9.76 -5.55
C ARG A 447 -4.36 -9.18 -5.84
N PHE A 448 -3.34 -10.03 -5.92
CA PHE A 448 -1.97 -9.62 -6.21
C PHE A 448 -1.62 -9.94 -7.67
N ASP A 449 -1.35 -8.90 -8.47
CA ASP A 449 -1.04 -9.06 -9.91
C ASP A 449 0.33 -9.68 -10.16
N ARG A 450 1.29 -9.50 -9.25
CA ARG A 450 2.72 -9.83 -9.44
C ARG A 450 3.25 -10.67 -8.27
N ALA A 451 2.69 -11.87 -8.10
CA ALA A 451 3.09 -12.85 -7.09
C ALA A 451 3.90 -14.01 -7.69
N TYR A 452 5.03 -14.37 -7.08
CA TYR A 452 5.96 -15.35 -7.63
C TYR A 452 6.35 -16.44 -6.63
N CYS A 453 6.32 -17.70 -7.10
CA CYS A 453 6.86 -18.84 -6.35
C CYS A 453 8.38 -18.89 -6.44
N GLN A 454 9.03 -19.48 -5.43
CA GLN A 454 10.48 -19.52 -5.36
C GLN A 454 11.08 -20.60 -6.26
N VAL A 455 10.36 -21.69 -6.48
CA VAL A 455 10.75 -22.77 -7.39
C VAL A 455 9.54 -23.25 -8.17
N PRO A 456 9.61 -23.41 -9.50
CA PRO A 456 8.51 -23.93 -10.31
C PRO A 456 8.36 -25.47 -10.18
N SER A 457 8.33 -25.98 -8.95
CA SER A 457 8.22 -27.40 -8.58
C SER A 457 7.53 -27.56 -7.21
N CYS A 458 6.67 -28.57 -7.06
CA CYS A 458 5.78 -28.72 -5.89
C CYS A 458 6.50 -28.70 -4.53
N SER A 459 7.36 -29.69 -4.25
CA SER A 459 7.98 -29.85 -2.91
C SER A 459 8.86 -28.66 -2.53
N PRO A 460 9.77 -28.19 -3.41
CA PRO A 460 10.58 -27.01 -3.10
C PRO A 460 9.76 -25.74 -2.88
N SER A 461 8.75 -25.47 -3.73
CA SER A 461 7.91 -24.28 -3.59
C SER A 461 7.13 -24.27 -2.28
N ARG A 462 6.43 -25.38 -2.00
CA ARG A 462 5.62 -25.55 -0.79
C ARG A 462 6.47 -25.49 0.47
N THR A 463 7.67 -26.07 0.42
CA THR A 463 8.62 -26.00 1.54
C THR A 463 9.09 -24.58 1.80
N SER A 464 9.49 -23.85 0.76
CA SER A 464 9.90 -22.44 0.88
C SER A 464 8.79 -21.57 1.45
N LEU A 465 7.57 -21.75 0.96
CA LEU A 465 6.38 -21.05 1.41
C LEU A 465 6.06 -21.29 2.89
N LEU A 466 5.98 -22.55 3.30
CA LEU A 466 5.55 -22.93 4.64
C LEU A 466 6.62 -22.67 5.71
N THR A 467 7.87 -22.45 5.30
CA THR A 467 8.98 -22.11 6.22
C THR A 467 9.35 -20.64 6.19
N GLY A 468 8.95 -19.92 5.14
CA GLY A 468 9.38 -18.54 4.89
C GLY A 468 10.87 -18.44 4.56
N TRP A 469 11.52 -19.56 4.19
CA TRP A 469 12.94 -19.63 3.83
C TRP A 469 13.10 -19.74 2.32
N ARG A 470 14.18 -19.18 1.79
CA ARG A 470 14.53 -19.34 0.37
C ARG A 470 15.00 -20.78 0.09
N PRO A 471 14.78 -21.31 -1.12
CA PRO A 471 15.14 -22.68 -1.48
C PRO A 471 16.59 -23.04 -1.16
N GLU A 472 17.51 -22.10 -1.34
CA GLU A 472 18.93 -22.21 -1.03
C GLU A 472 19.21 -22.54 0.43
N ARG A 473 18.41 -21.98 1.33
CA ARG A 473 18.47 -22.29 2.76
C ARG A 473 17.74 -23.59 3.10
N THR A 474 16.62 -23.87 2.44
CA THR A 474 15.87 -25.12 2.70
C THR A 474 16.64 -26.36 2.23
N GLY A 475 17.49 -26.22 1.21
CA GLY A 475 18.20 -27.33 0.57
C GLY A 475 17.29 -28.35 -0.15
N VAL A 476 16.00 -28.04 -0.32
CA VAL A 476 15.02 -28.89 -1.02
C VAL A 476 14.90 -28.42 -2.46
N TRP A 477 15.42 -29.21 -3.40
CA TRP A 477 15.57 -28.87 -4.82
C TRP A 477 14.61 -29.64 -5.73
N ASP A 478 14.11 -30.79 -5.29
CA ASP A 478 13.21 -31.63 -6.07
C ASP A 478 12.11 -32.27 -5.20
N ASN A 479 11.27 -33.10 -5.83
CA ASN A 479 10.15 -33.79 -5.21
C ASN A 479 10.52 -35.12 -4.51
N LEU A 480 11.78 -35.55 -4.60
CA LEU A 480 12.29 -36.79 -3.99
C LEU A 480 12.97 -36.53 -2.64
N GLN A 481 13.39 -35.29 -2.41
CA GLN A 481 14.09 -34.87 -1.21
C GLN A 481 13.14 -34.65 -0.03
N THR A 482 13.34 -35.41 1.05
CA THR A 482 12.64 -35.27 2.34
C THR A 482 12.86 -33.88 2.96
N PRO A 483 11.83 -33.03 3.09
CA PRO A 483 11.98 -31.69 3.66
C PRO A 483 12.45 -31.70 5.12
N ARG A 484 11.84 -32.54 5.97
CA ARG A 484 12.13 -32.53 7.42
C ARG A 484 13.60 -32.80 7.77
N GLU A 485 14.30 -33.59 6.97
CA GLU A 485 15.73 -33.88 7.15
C GLU A 485 16.63 -32.67 6.92
N ARG A 486 16.16 -31.66 6.17
CA ARG A 486 16.96 -30.49 5.76
C ARG A 486 16.58 -29.21 6.50
N LEU A 487 15.38 -29.14 7.04
CA LEU A 487 14.82 -27.97 7.71
C LEU A 487 15.23 -27.86 9.19
N THR A 488 16.51 -28.09 9.49
CA THR A 488 17.02 -28.01 10.87
C THR A 488 16.86 -26.59 11.40
N GLY A 489 16.09 -26.42 12.47
CA GLY A 489 15.85 -25.13 13.11
C GLY A 489 14.76 -24.27 12.46
N ALA A 490 14.10 -24.75 11.40
CA ALA A 490 12.92 -24.08 10.86
C ALA A 490 11.72 -24.31 11.78
N VAL A 491 10.89 -23.28 11.96
CA VAL A 491 9.55 -23.42 12.56
C VAL A 491 8.54 -23.25 11.43
N PRO A 492 7.93 -24.32 10.91
CA PRO A 492 6.91 -24.21 9.86
C PRO A 492 5.68 -23.42 10.33
N LEU A 493 5.03 -22.75 9.38
CA LEU A 493 3.89 -21.85 9.60
C LEU A 493 2.80 -22.48 10.47
N GLN A 494 2.35 -23.68 10.12
CA GLN A 494 1.32 -24.40 10.85
C GLN A 494 1.76 -24.78 12.28
N GLU A 495 3.04 -25.09 12.49
CA GLU A 495 3.55 -25.45 13.81
C GLU A 495 3.59 -24.22 14.72
N HIS A 496 3.89 -23.04 14.16
CA HIS A 496 3.82 -21.76 14.88
C HIS A 496 2.37 -21.40 15.26
N PHE A 497 1.41 -21.58 14.36
CA PHE A 497 -0.02 -21.36 14.67
C PHE A 497 -0.50 -22.32 15.76
N HIS A 498 -0.14 -23.61 15.67
CA HIS A 498 -0.45 -24.61 16.69
C HIS A 498 0.11 -24.22 18.06
N ALA A 499 1.40 -23.84 18.12
CA ALA A 499 2.06 -23.40 19.34
C ALA A 499 1.39 -22.17 19.97
N ASN A 500 0.66 -21.38 19.19
CA ASN A 500 -0.06 -20.19 19.63
C ASN A 500 -1.57 -20.41 19.86
N GLY A 501 -1.99 -21.68 20.06
CA GLY A 501 -3.32 -22.04 20.56
C GLY A 501 -4.39 -22.22 19.47
N TYR A 502 -4.02 -22.20 18.20
CA TYR A 502 -4.94 -22.52 17.10
C TYR A 502 -5.13 -24.03 17.01
N PHE A 503 -6.34 -24.45 16.65
CA PHE A 503 -6.54 -25.78 16.09
C PHE A 503 -5.94 -25.81 14.68
N THR A 504 -5.03 -26.74 14.38
CA THR A 504 -4.40 -26.84 13.06
C THR A 504 -4.82 -28.09 12.32
N ALA A 505 -5.34 -27.94 11.10
CA ALA A 505 -5.69 -29.09 10.28
C ALA A 505 -5.26 -28.93 8.82
N ARG A 506 -4.87 -30.06 8.20
CA ARG A 506 -4.73 -30.17 6.74
C ARG A 506 -5.68 -31.21 6.19
N VAL A 507 -6.27 -30.92 5.03
CA VAL A 507 -7.00 -31.89 4.22
C VAL A 507 -6.54 -31.77 2.77
N GLY A 508 -6.12 -32.87 2.18
CA GLY A 508 -5.59 -32.89 0.81
C GLY A 508 -4.11 -32.53 0.74
N LYS A 509 -3.67 -31.91 -0.36
CA LYS A 509 -2.24 -31.71 -0.68
C LYS A 509 -1.69 -30.35 -0.24
N ILE A 510 -0.92 -30.32 0.84
CA ILE A 510 -0.26 -29.11 1.37
C ILE A 510 1.25 -29.20 1.19
N TYR A 511 1.87 -30.29 1.64
CA TYR A 511 3.23 -30.67 1.25
C TYR A 511 3.21 -31.53 -0.02
N HIS A 512 4.37 -32.04 -0.45
CA HIS A 512 4.39 -32.97 -1.56
C HIS A 512 4.14 -34.39 -1.06
N GLY A 513 2.95 -34.94 -1.33
CA GLY A 513 2.58 -36.36 -1.24
C GLY A 513 3.27 -37.17 -0.13
N PRO A 514 4.43 -37.79 -0.39
CA PRO A 514 5.16 -38.59 0.61
C PRO A 514 5.59 -37.85 1.89
N PHE A 515 5.57 -36.51 1.90
CA PHE A 515 6.13 -35.68 2.96
C PHE A 515 5.08 -35.00 3.84
N GLU A 516 3.82 -35.36 3.63
CA GLU A 516 2.66 -34.72 4.22
C GLU A 516 2.50 -34.98 5.73
N ASP A 517 3.03 -36.11 6.22
CA ASP A 517 3.01 -36.49 7.64
C ASP A 517 4.28 -36.10 8.40
N GLN A 518 5.19 -35.35 7.77
CA GLN A 518 6.46 -34.97 8.40
C GLN A 518 6.39 -33.79 9.36
N PHE A 519 5.27 -33.07 9.33
CA PHE A 519 5.07 -31.84 10.07
C PHE A 519 3.84 -31.95 10.95
N ARG A 520 3.86 -31.24 12.07
CA ARG A 520 2.81 -31.34 13.07
C ARG A 520 1.52 -30.67 12.61
N TRP A 521 0.41 -31.40 12.77
CA TRP A 521 -0.97 -30.93 12.67
C TRP A 521 -1.77 -31.55 13.82
N ASP A 522 -2.81 -30.87 14.30
CA ASP A 522 -3.78 -31.52 15.21
C ASP A 522 -4.61 -32.56 14.45
N LEU A 523 -4.87 -32.31 13.17
CA LEU A 523 -5.53 -33.25 12.27
C LEU A 523 -4.91 -33.19 10.86
N ALA A 524 -4.50 -34.34 10.35
CA ALA A 524 -3.97 -34.48 9.00
C ALA A 524 -4.73 -35.57 8.28
N GLU A 525 -5.41 -35.22 7.18
CA GLU A 525 -6.17 -36.18 6.39
C GLU A 525 -5.80 -36.11 4.92
N HIS A 526 -5.62 -37.30 4.34
CA HIS A 526 -5.55 -37.48 2.91
C HIS A 526 -6.94 -37.82 2.37
N THR A 527 -7.35 -37.09 1.35
CA THR A 527 -8.43 -37.52 0.47
C THR A 527 -7.81 -38.30 -0.67
N PRO A 528 -7.91 -39.64 -0.68
CA PRO A 528 -7.29 -40.45 -1.71
C PRO A 528 -7.83 -40.05 -3.08
N TYR A 529 -6.92 -39.96 -4.04
CA TYR A 529 -7.18 -39.43 -5.37
C TYR A 529 -8.05 -40.40 -6.18
N LEU A 530 -8.12 -41.68 -5.77
CA LEU A 530 -9.02 -42.71 -6.31
C LEU A 530 -9.47 -43.66 -5.18
N PRO A 531 -10.60 -44.40 -5.35
CA PRO A 531 -10.95 -45.49 -4.44
C PRO A 531 -9.87 -46.57 -4.46
N GLY A 532 -9.26 -46.90 -3.31
CA GLY A 532 -8.29 -47.99 -3.17
C GLY A 532 -6.82 -47.62 -2.91
N ASP A 533 -6.51 -46.43 -2.38
CA ASP A 533 -5.14 -46.02 -1.99
C ASP A 533 -4.59 -46.76 -0.74
N GLU A 534 -4.50 -48.10 -0.78
CA GLU A 534 -3.40 -48.85 -0.16
C GLU A 534 -2.69 -49.61 -1.28
N ALA A 535 -1.58 -49.05 -1.76
CA ALA A 535 -0.81 -49.49 -2.92
C ALA A 535 -1.57 -49.40 -4.27
N TRP A 536 -0.93 -48.70 -5.20
CA TRP A 536 -1.16 -48.76 -6.64
C TRP A 536 -1.44 -50.20 -7.11
N GLU A 537 -2.70 -50.57 -7.27
CA GLU A 537 -3.13 -51.57 -8.26
C GLU A 537 -3.73 -50.79 -9.42
N PRO A 538 -3.02 -50.65 -10.54
CA PRO A 538 -3.53 -49.87 -11.65
C PRO A 538 -4.60 -50.67 -12.35
N LEU A 539 -5.55 -49.95 -12.96
CA LEU A 539 -6.56 -50.44 -13.89
C LEU A 539 -6.19 -51.82 -14.48
N PRO A 540 -7.08 -52.82 -14.41
CA PRO A 540 -6.84 -54.17 -14.95
C PRO A 540 -6.13 -54.07 -16.30
N ARG A 541 -5.13 -54.93 -16.56
CA ARG A 541 -4.29 -54.86 -17.78
C ARG A 541 -5.09 -54.64 -19.08
N LYS A 542 -6.31 -55.17 -19.17
CA LYS A 542 -7.26 -54.93 -20.27
C LYS A 542 -7.70 -53.47 -20.42
N GLU A 543 -7.98 -52.78 -19.31
CA GLU A 543 -8.28 -51.35 -19.29
C GLU A 543 -7.03 -50.51 -19.53
N ARG A 544 -5.82 -51.01 -19.19
CA ARG A 544 -4.55 -50.41 -19.62
C ARG A 544 -4.19 -50.66 -21.08
N GLU A 545 -4.68 -51.72 -21.69
CA GLU A 545 -4.55 -51.96 -23.14
C GLU A 545 -5.63 -51.15 -23.90
N GLN A 546 -6.76 -50.83 -23.25
CA GLN A 546 -7.77 -49.88 -23.73
C GLN A 546 -7.50 -48.40 -23.38
N ALA A 547 -6.69 -48.11 -22.36
CA ALA A 547 -6.27 -46.75 -21.95
C ALA A 547 -4.81 -46.44 -22.35
N GLY A 548 -4.03 -47.48 -22.66
CA GLY A 548 -2.76 -47.41 -23.39
C GLY A 548 -2.93 -47.00 -24.85
N SER A 549 -4.16 -46.67 -25.25
CA SER A 549 -4.54 -46.04 -26.51
C SER A 549 -5.03 -44.58 -26.37
N ALA A 550 -5.11 -43.99 -25.17
CA ALA A 550 -5.60 -42.62 -25.04
C ALA A 550 -4.46 -41.59 -25.12
N GLU A 551 -4.30 -40.94 -26.29
CA GLU A 551 -3.33 -39.86 -26.57
C GLU A 551 -3.46 -38.60 -25.68
N ARG A 552 -4.53 -38.50 -24.87
CA ARG A 552 -4.99 -37.29 -24.18
C ARG A 552 -5.08 -37.49 -22.65
N PRO A 553 -4.39 -36.69 -21.82
CA PRO A 553 -4.37 -36.85 -20.36
C PRO A 553 -5.55 -36.20 -19.61
N TRP A 554 -6.74 -36.19 -20.21
CA TRP A 554 -7.94 -35.60 -19.62
C TRP A 554 -9.17 -36.47 -19.78
N THR A 555 -10.04 -36.44 -18.76
CA THR A 555 -11.24 -37.27 -18.71
C THR A 555 -12.39 -36.50 -18.06
N ALA A 556 -13.50 -36.38 -18.77
CA ALA A 556 -14.77 -35.91 -18.22
C ALA A 556 -15.49 -37.07 -17.50
N THR A 557 -15.72 -36.93 -16.20
CA THR A 557 -16.46 -37.93 -15.41
C THR A 557 -17.95 -37.60 -15.38
N ASN A 558 -18.80 -38.58 -15.05
CA ASN A 558 -20.22 -38.34 -14.76
C ASN A 558 -20.50 -38.26 -13.24
N ASN A 559 -19.44 -38.09 -12.45
CA ASN A 559 -19.52 -38.02 -11.00
C ASN A 559 -20.14 -36.70 -10.55
N ARG A 560 -20.71 -36.67 -9.35
CA ARG A 560 -21.01 -35.41 -8.67
C ARG A 560 -19.72 -34.85 -8.08
N ASP A 561 -19.70 -33.55 -7.79
CA ASP A 561 -18.54 -32.93 -7.15
C ASP A 561 -18.12 -33.63 -5.86
N GLU A 562 -19.06 -33.98 -4.99
CA GLU A 562 -18.79 -34.70 -3.73
C GLU A 562 -18.07 -36.04 -3.90
N ASP A 563 -18.21 -36.65 -5.08
CA ASP A 563 -17.64 -37.97 -5.38
C ASP A 563 -16.24 -37.84 -6.00
N GLU A 564 -15.80 -36.62 -6.32
CA GLU A 564 -14.44 -36.32 -6.76
C GLU A 564 -13.51 -36.00 -5.58
N PRO A 565 -12.20 -36.29 -5.66
CA PRO A 565 -11.26 -36.06 -4.55
C PRO A 565 -11.30 -34.64 -3.97
N ASP A 566 -11.21 -33.61 -4.82
CA ASP A 566 -11.22 -32.22 -4.36
C ASP A 566 -12.59 -31.79 -3.80
N GLY A 567 -13.69 -32.40 -4.26
CA GLY A 567 -15.00 -32.15 -3.68
C GLY A 567 -15.23 -32.86 -2.34
N ARG A 568 -14.59 -34.02 -2.10
CA ARG A 568 -14.46 -34.62 -0.76
C ARG A 568 -13.62 -33.74 0.16
N THR A 569 -12.50 -33.20 -0.33
CA THR A 569 -11.64 -32.26 0.41
C THR A 569 -12.43 -31.07 0.91
N ALA A 570 -13.13 -30.36 0.01
CA ALA A 570 -13.89 -29.17 0.39
C ALA A 570 -14.97 -29.47 1.44
N ARG A 571 -15.70 -30.57 1.29
CA ARG A 571 -16.72 -30.97 2.28
C ARG A 571 -16.13 -31.40 3.61
N ARG A 572 -14.95 -32.03 3.61
CA ARG A 572 -14.26 -32.38 4.87
C ARG A 572 -13.76 -31.13 5.59
N VAL A 573 -13.16 -30.19 4.86
CA VAL A 573 -12.76 -28.89 5.40
C VAL A 573 -13.97 -28.12 5.94
N ALA A 574 -15.08 -28.08 5.21
CA ALA A 574 -16.32 -27.46 5.68
C ALA A 574 -16.80 -28.06 7.01
N ARG A 575 -16.76 -29.39 7.17
CA ARG A 575 -17.08 -30.05 8.44
C ARG A 575 -16.10 -29.68 9.56
N LEU A 576 -14.80 -29.55 9.27
CA LEU A 576 -13.81 -29.12 10.27
C LEU A 576 -14.06 -27.68 10.72
N ILE A 577 -14.39 -26.78 9.79
CA ILE A 577 -14.78 -25.40 10.11
C ILE A 577 -16.01 -25.41 11.03
N GLU A 578 -17.03 -26.22 10.75
CA GLU A 578 -18.21 -26.36 11.62
C GLU A 578 -17.87 -26.89 13.02
N GLN A 579 -17.03 -27.94 13.10
CA GLN A 579 -16.62 -28.57 14.35
C GLN A 579 -15.80 -27.65 15.25
N HIS A 580 -15.02 -26.75 14.65
CA HIS A 580 -14.08 -25.88 15.36
C HIS A 580 -14.47 -24.39 15.31
N LYS A 581 -15.70 -24.04 14.90
CA LYS A 581 -16.17 -22.65 14.75
C LYS A 581 -16.10 -21.79 16.02
N ASP A 582 -16.03 -22.41 17.19
CA ASP A 582 -16.06 -21.77 18.51
C ASP A 582 -14.66 -21.55 19.10
N ARG A 583 -13.58 -21.87 18.36
CA ARG A 583 -12.19 -21.58 18.73
C ARG A 583 -11.37 -21.13 17.50
N PRO A 584 -10.25 -20.41 17.67
CA PRO A 584 -9.37 -20.07 16.55
C PRO A 584 -8.83 -21.33 15.84
N PHE A 585 -8.89 -21.33 14.51
CA PHE A 585 -8.37 -22.42 13.68
C PHE A 585 -7.44 -21.92 12.57
N PHE A 586 -6.47 -22.75 12.19
CA PHE A 586 -5.70 -22.66 10.96
C PHE A 586 -6.00 -23.95 10.17
N ILE A 587 -6.81 -23.85 9.12
CA ILE A 587 -7.18 -25.01 8.30
C ILE A 587 -6.62 -24.81 6.90
N ALA A 588 -5.85 -25.78 6.43
CA ALA A 588 -5.26 -25.79 5.10
C ALA A 588 -6.02 -26.79 4.20
N ALA A 589 -6.67 -26.28 3.17
CA ALA A 589 -7.36 -27.03 2.12
C ALA A 589 -6.43 -27.14 0.90
N GLY A 590 -5.91 -28.34 0.64
CA GLY A 590 -5.02 -28.62 -0.47
C GLY A 590 -5.76 -29.28 -1.62
N PHE A 591 -6.01 -28.53 -2.70
CA PHE A 591 -6.66 -29.05 -3.91
C PHE A 591 -5.62 -29.54 -4.92
N ASN A 592 -5.87 -30.72 -5.49
CA ASN A 592 -4.96 -31.38 -6.43
C ASN A 592 -5.15 -30.86 -7.86
N LYS A 593 -6.39 -30.60 -8.29
CA LYS A 593 -6.61 -30.00 -9.61
C LYS A 593 -6.13 -28.54 -9.58
N PRO A 594 -5.62 -28.00 -10.70
CA PRO A 594 -5.54 -28.59 -12.03
C PRO A 594 -4.24 -29.40 -12.33
N HIS A 595 -3.54 -29.97 -11.33
CA HIS A 595 -2.45 -30.91 -11.62
C HIS A 595 -2.94 -32.09 -12.48
N ILE A 596 -2.12 -32.46 -13.46
CA ILE A 596 -2.36 -33.56 -14.41
C ILE A 596 -2.50 -34.91 -13.67
N HIS A 597 -3.39 -35.84 -14.06
CA HIS A 597 -4.36 -35.84 -15.16
C HIS A 597 -5.53 -34.88 -14.96
N TRP A 598 -6.02 -34.25 -16.03
CA TRP A 598 -7.15 -33.31 -15.92
C TRP A 598 -8.48 -34.07 -15.91
N VAL A 599 -8.93 -34.36 -14.70
CA VAL A 599 -10.16 -35.09 -14.43
C VAL A 599 -11.11 -34.18 -13.67
N ALA A 600 -12.33 -34.02 -14.19
CA ALA A 600 -13.40 -33.25 -13.56
C ALA A 600 -14.77 -33.72 -14.10
N PRO A 601 -15.88 -33.43 -13.40
CA PRO A 601 -17.22 -33.72 -13.91
C PRO A 601 -17.49 -33.06 -15.27
N ARG A 602 -18.20 -33.77 -16.15
CA ARG A 602 -18.49 -33.38 -17.54
C ARG A 602 -19.05 -31.97 -17.66
N ARG A 603 -19.92 -31.58 -16.73
CA ARG A 603 -20.52 -30.23 -16.70
C ARG A 603 -19.49 -29.09 -16.71
N TYR A 604 -18.26 -29.32 -16.25
CA TYR A 604 -17.18 -28.33 -16.30
C TYR A 604 -16.45 -28.32 -17.65
N PHE A 605 -16.33 -29.48 -18.31
CA PHE A 605 -15.84 -29.57 -19.68
C PHE A 605 -16.80 -28.88 -20.66
N ASP A 606 -18.11 -29.05 -20.46
CA ASP A 606 -19.15 -28.43 -21.28
C ASP A 606 -19.12 -26.89 -21.25
N LEU A 607 -18.44 -26.28 -20.26
CA LEU A 607 -18.24 -24.83 -20.19
C LEU A 607 -17.23 -24.33 -21.23
N TYR A 608 -16.37 -25.20 -21.76
CA TYR A 608 -15.22 -24.87 -22.61
C TYR A 608 -15.14 -25.76 -23.86
N PRO A 609 -16.01 -25.55 -24.86
CA PRO A 609 -15.86 -26.18 -26.16
C PRO A 609 -14.46 -25.88 -26.75
N PRO A 610 -13.66 -26.88 -27.15
CA PRO A 610 -12.28 -26.68 -27.62
C PRO A 610 -12.17 -25.73 -28.83
N ASP A 611 -13.15 -25.74 -29.73
CA ASP A 611 -13.24 -24.85 -30.89
C ASP A 611 -13.35 -23.36 -30.52
N ARG A 612 -13.74 -23.06 -29.27
CA ARG A 612 -13.83 -21.70 -28.72
C ARG A 612 -12.61 -21.30 -27.88
N ILE A 613 -11.65 -22.21 -27.70
CA ILE A 613 -10.42 -21.88 -27.00
C ILE A 613 -9.49 -21.13 -27.96
N GLU A 614 -9.10 -19.94 -27.56
CA GLU A 614 -8.08 -19.17 -28.26
C GLU A 614 -6.68 -19.69 -27.89
N VAL A 615 -5.92 -20.03 -28.91
CA VAL A 615 -4.47 -20.29 -28.80
C VAL A 615 -3.78 -19.11 -29.46
N LYS A 616 -2.95 -18.41 -28.68
CA LYS A 616 -2.21 -17.26 -29.20
C LYS A 616 -1.16 -17.73 -30.21
N ALA A 617 -1.05 -17.01 -31.31
CA ALA A 617 0.00 -17.24 -32.29
C ALA A 617 1.34 -16.85 -31.69
N GLU A 618 2.34 -17.71 -31.89
CA GLU A 618 3.73 -17.48 -31.51
C GLU A 618 4.55 -17.31 -32.81
N PRO A 619 5.58 -16.45 -32.82
CA PRO A 619 6.50 -16.34 -33.96
C PRO A 619 7.20 -17.66 -34.21
N ASP A 620 7.45 -17.97 -35.49
CA ASP A 620 8.20 -19.17 -35.88
C ASP A 620 9.62 -19.20 -35.27
N ASP A 621 10.17 -18.02 -34.95
CA ASP A 621 11.50 -17.81 -34.38
C ASP A 621 11.50 -17.56 -32.85
N ASP A 622 10.41 -17.84 -32.13
CA ASP A 622 10.29 -17.61 -30.67
C ASP A 622 11.38 -18.31 -29.85
N ARG A 623 11.90 -19.45 -30.32
CA ARG A 623 12.93 -20.23 -29.62
C ARG A 623 14.35 -19.87 -29.97
N ASP A 624 14.58 -19.09 -31.03
CA ASP A 624 15.91 -18.87 -31.60
C ASP A 624 16.84 -18.08 -30.66
N ASP A 625 16.26 -17.27 -29.78
CA ASP A 625 16.99 -16.43 -28.82
C ASP A 625 16.95 -16.95 -27.37
N ILE A 626 16.31 -18.10 -27.12
CA ILE A 626 16.18 -18.70 -25.79
C ILE A 626 17.29 -19.75 -25.56
N PRO A 627 18.08 -19.68 -24.47
CA PRO A 627 19.07 -20.71 -24.14
C PRO A 627 18.42 -22.09 -23.97
N GLU A 628 19.00 -23.15 -24.54
CA GLU A 628 18.42 -24.51 -24.46
C GLU A 628 18.25 -24.99 -23.01
N ILE A 629 19.13 -24.58 -22.09
CA ILE A 629 19.02 -24.87 -20.65
C ILE A 629 17.78 -24.24 -20.00
N ALA A 630 17.19 -23.19 -20.56
CA ALA A 630 15.95 -22.58 -20.09
C ALA A 630 14.74 -23.47 -20.40
N ILE A 631 14.83 -24.25 -21.47
CA ILE A 631 13.79 -25.15 -21.95
C ILE A 631 13.89 -26.49 -21.22
N PHE A 632 13.04 -26.68 -20.21
CA PHE A 632 13.00 -27.96 -19.49
C PHE A 632 12.12 -29.00 -20.18
N ARG A 633 12.75 -29.98 -20.82
CA ARG A 633 12.06 -31.11 -21.48
C ARG A 633 12.35 -32.41 -20.74
N LYS A 634 11.32 -33.08 -20.20
CA LYS A 634 11.46 -34.48 -19.79
C LYS A 634 11.39 -35.36 -21.04
N PRO A 635 12.37 -36.22 -21.33
CA PRO A 635 12.32 -37.07 -22.51
C PRO A 635 11.10 -38.02 -22.45
N PRO A 636 10.47 -38.33 -23.61
CA PRO A 636 9.25 -39.15 -23.70
C PRO A 636 9.43 -40.62 -23.29
N ARG A 637 10.61 -41.04 -22.82
CA ARG A 637 11.02 -42.44 -22.61
C ARG A 637 10.44 -43.11 -21.36
N SER A 638 9.24 -42.75 -20.90
CA SER A 638 8.62 -43.48 -19.79
C SER A 638 7.13 -43.69 -20.05
N PRO A 639 6.65 -44.95 -20.09
CA PRO A 639 5.21 -45.25 -20.10
C PRO A 639 4.50 -44.47 -18.98
N GLY A 640 3.45 -43.72 -19.32
CA GLY A 640 2.70 -42.89 -18.35
C GLY A 640 3.23 -41.47 -18.13
N ARG A 641 4.27 -40.98 -18.84
CA ARG A 641 4.64 -39.56 -18.84
C ARG A 641 3.94 -38.77 -19.95
N PHE A 642 2.64 -38.51 -19.77
CA PHE A 642 1.83 -37.66 -20.66
C PHE A 642 2.33 -36.21 -20.68
N LEU A 643 2.34 -35.52 -21.84
CA LEU A 643 2.96 -34.18 -21.99
C LEU A 643 4.47 -34.15 -21.62
N GLY A 644 5.19 -35.27 -21.67
CA GLY A 644 6.63 -35.35 -21.47
C GLY A 644 7.38 -35.40 -22.79
N GLY A 645 7.90 -34.26 -23.25
CA GLY A 645 8.80 -34.20 -24.40
C GLY A 645 8.13 -33.77 -25.71
N THR A 646 8.97 -33.18 -26.56
CA THR A 646 8.66 -32.50 -27.83
C THR A 646 7.79 -33.32 -28.77
N GLY A 647 6.60 -32.81 -29.03
CA GLY A 647 5.96 -32.93 -30.32
C GLY A 647 5.25 -31.61 -30.52
N GLU A 648 5.35 -31.01 -31.71
CA GLU A 648 4.38 -30.02 -32.15
C GLU A 648 3.02 -30.67 -32.01
N ARG A 649 2.35 -30.38 -30.90
CA ARG A 649 0.97 -30.75 -30.70
C ARG A 649 0.22 -29.65 -31.41
N ASP A 650 -0.52 -30.03 -32.44
CA ASP A 650 -1.23 -29.09 -33.27
C ASP A 650 -2.14 -28.20 -32.42
N ASP A 651 -2.59 -27.13 -33.06
CA ASP A 651 -3.46 -26.15 -32.45
C ASP A 651 -4.76 -26.76 -31.92
N ALA A 652 -5.23 -27.87 -32.51
CA ALA A 652 -6.37 -28.64 -32.03
C ALA A 652 -6.09 -29.29 -30.67
N PHE A 653 -4.94 -29.96 -30.52
CA PHE A 653 -4.53 -30.53 -29.24
C PHE A 653 -4.38 -29.44 -28.17
N ARG A 654 -3.73 -28.30 -28.49
CA ARG A 654 -3.53 -27.19 -27.54
C ARG A 654 -4.86 -26.66 -27.01
N ARG A 655 -5.86 -26.54 -27.89
CA ARG A 655 -7.23 -26.13 -27.54
C ARG A 655 -7.90 -27.10 -26.59
N GLU A 656 -7.85 -28.39 -26.90
CA GLU A 656 -8.48 -29.41 -26.04
C GLU A 656 -7.80 -29.54 -24.68
N ALA A 657 -6.47 -29.48 -24.65
CA ALA A 657 -5.69 -29.50 -23.41
C ALA A 657 -6.01 -28.29 -22.51
N THR A 658 -6.06 -27.10 -23.11
CA THR A 658 -6.41 -25.86 -22.41
C THR A 658 -7.86 -25.88 -21.91
N ALA A 659 -8.81 -26.38 -22.72
CA ALA A 659 -10.20 -26.59 -22.29
C ALA A 659 -10.29 -27.52 -21.07
N ALA A 660 -9.55 -28.63 -21.08
CA ALA A 660 -9.51 -29.57 -19.97
C ALA A 660 -8.90 -28.94 -18.70
N TYR A 661 -7.82 -28.17 -18.84
CA TYR A 661 -7.26 -27.39 -17.73
C TYR A 661 -8.29 -26.41 -17.15
N TYR A 662 -8.98 -25.64 -18.00
CA TYR A 662 -10.05 -24.71 -17.58
C TYR A 662 -11.22 -25.39 -16.88
N ALA A 663 -11.60 -26.58 -17.34
CA ALA A 663 -12.63 -27.40 -16.69
C ALA A 663 -12.21 -27.75 -15.26
N CYS A 664 -10.97 -28.20 -15.05
CA CYS A 664 -10.43 -28.50 -13.74
C CYS A 664 -10.35 -27.25 -12.84
N VAL A 665 -9.93 -26.10 -13.37
CA VAL A 665 -9.92 -24.82 -12.63
C VAL A 665 -11.33 -24.44 -12.16
N SER A 666 -12.34 -24.58 -13.03
CA SER A 666 -13.74 -24.25 -12.71
C SER A 666 -14.35 -25.22 -11.69
N PHE A 667 -13.93 -26.49 -11.75
CA PHE A 667 -14.31 -27.47 -10.75
C PHE A 667 -13.76 -27.10 -9.36
N VAL A 668 -12.49 -26.70 -9.28
CA VAL A 668 -11.88 -26.22 -8.03
C VAL A 668 -12.56 -24.95 -7.53
N ASP A 669 -12.89 -24.01 -8.41
CA ASP A 669 -13.66 -22.81 -8.06
C ASP A 669 -14.98 -23.16 -7.36
N ALA A 670 -15.74 -24.12 -7.89
CA ALA A 670 -16.97 -24.59 -7.26
C ALA A 670 -16.71 -25.23 -5.88
N GLN A 671 -15.52 -25.82 -5.65
CA GLN A 671 -15.14 -26.38 -4.36
C GLN A 671 -14.71 -25.28 -3.36
N VAL A 672 -14.10 -24.19 -3.84
CA VAL A 672 -13.84 -22.97 -3.06
C VAL A 672 -15.16 -22.34 -2.61
N ASP A 673 -16.18 -22.29 -3.48
CA ASP A 673 -17.52 -21.78 -3.14
C ASP A 673 -18.15 -22.53 -1.96
N VAL A 674 -17.96 -23.85 -1.86
CA VAL A 674 -18.42 -24.66 -0.71
C VAL A 674 -17.81 -24.15 0.61
N LEU A 675 -16.52 -23.78 0.59
CA LEU A 675 -15.83 -23.26 1.77
C LEU A 675 -16.31 -21.85 2.12
N LEU A 676 -16.43 -20.96 1.12
CA LEU A 676 -16.91 -19.59 1.32
C LEU A 676 -18.34 -19.58 1.85
N LYS A 677 -19.25 -20.35 1.24
CA LYS A 677 -20.64 -20.51 1.71
C LYS A 677 -20.73 -21.10 3.12
N THR A 678 -19.80 -21.99 3.49
CA THR A 678 -19.73 -22.51 4.85
C THR A 678 -19.37 -21.42 5.85
N LEU A 679 -18.36 -20.59 5.55
CA LEU A 679 -18.00 -19.46 6.40
C LEU A 679 -19.12 -18.41 6.49
N ASP A 680 -19.80 -18.12 5.37
CA ASP A 680 -20.95 -17.20 5.32
C ASP A 680 -22.10 -17.71 6.20
N ARG A 681 -22.51 -18.97 6.02
CA ARG A 681 -23.58 -19.61 6.80
C ARG A 681 -23.28 -19.63 8.30
N LEU A 682 -22.03 -19.85 8.67
CA LEU A 682 -21.58 -19.87 10.08
C LEU A 682 -21.27 -18.48 10.63
N LYS A 683 -21.40 -17.42 9.83
CA LYS A 683 -21.05 -16.03 10.21
C LYS A 683 -19.61 -15.93 10.74
N LEU A 684 -18.70 -16.57 10.01
CA LEU A 684 -17.26 -16.60 10.32
C LEU A 684 -16.45 -15.64 9.42
N ARG A 685 -17.06 -15.03 8.39
CA ARG A 685 -16.37 -14.18 7.41
C ARG A 685 -15.58 -13.04 8.05
N ASP A 686 -16.19 -12.29 8.98
CA ASP A 686 -15.60 -11.10 9.63
C ASP A 686 -14.50 -11.41 10.66
N ARG A 687 -14.20 -12.69 10.85
CA ARG A 687 -13.15 -13.18 11.74
C ARG A 687 -12.27 -14.24 11.10
N THR A 688 -12.28 -14.39 9.78
CA THR A 688 -11.47 -15.41 9.08
C THR A 688 -10.64 -14.76 7.99
N ILE A 689 -9.32 -14.91 8.08
CA ILE A 689 -8.39 -14.63 7.00
C ILE A 689 -8.48 -15.80 6.01
N ILE A 690 -8.84 -15.53 4.76
CA ILE A 690 -8.88 -16.52 3.69
C ILE A 690 -7.77 -16.20 2.70
N VAL A 691 -6.95 -17.21 2.42
CA VAL A 691 -5.87 -17.14 1.43
C VAL A 691 -6.19 -18.12 0.31
N LEU A 692 -6.07 -17.69 -0.95
CA LEU A 692 -6.04 -18.58 -2.11
C LEU A 692 -4.76 -18.35 -2.89
N LEU A 693 -4.06 -19.43 -3.22
CA LEU A 693 -2.82 -19.37 -4.01
C LEU A 693 -2.54 -20.64 -4.81
N GLY A 694 -1.77 -20.49 -5.88
CA GLY A 694 -1.08 -21.60 -6.55
C GLY A 694 0.29 -21.85 -5.92
N ASP A 695 0.75 -23.11 -5.89
CA ASP A 695 2.12 -23.42 -5.44
C ASP A 695 3.18 -23.04 -6.50
N HIS A 696 2.84 -23.18 -7.78
CA HIS A 696 3.57 -22.66 -8.93
C HIS A 696 2.62 -22.64 -10.15
N GLY A 697 3.07 -22.08 -11.27
CA GLY A 697 2.28 -22.04 -12.52
C GLY A 697 2.34 -23.34 -13.35
N PHE A 698 1.83 -23.27 -14.59
CA PHE A 698 1.78 -24.39 -15.53
C PHE A 698 1.68 -23.90 -16.99
N HIS A 699 2.48 -24.48 -17.88
CA HIS A 699 2.49 -24.29 -19.32
C HIS A 699 1.44 -25.15 -20.04
N LEU A 700 0.70 -24.54 -20.95
CA LEU A 700 -0.35 -25.11 -21.79
C LEU A 700 0.01 -25.10 -23.29
N GLY A 701 1.30 -25.18 -23.61
CA GLY A 701 1.82 -25.27 -24.98
C GLY A 701 2.53 -24.02 -25.47
N GLU A 702 2.81 -23.04 -24.60
CA GLU A 702 3.59 -21.84 -24.91
C GLU A 702 5.01 -22.18 -25.40
N HIS A 703 5.71 -21.24 -26.03
CA HIS A 703 7.09 -21.40 -26.51
C HIS A 703 7.29 -22.64 -27.37
N GLY A 704 6.49 -22.80 -28.42
CA GLY A 704 6.56 -23.90 -29.40
C GLY A 704 6.16 -25.27 -28.82
N GLY A 705 5.20 -25.31 -27.90
CA GLY A 705 4.70 -26.55 -27.31
C GLY A 705 5.40 -26.99 -26.02
N LEU A 706 5.82 -26.04 -25.18
CA LEU A 706 6.26 -26.31 -23.81
C LEU A 706 5.05 -26.65 -22.93
N TRP A 707 5.20 -27.66 -22.08
CA TRP A 707 4.13 -28.13 -21.19
C TRP A 707 4.67 -28.31 -19.78
N ARG A 708 3.77 -28.29 -18.79
CA ARG A 708 4.08 -28.51 -17.37
C ARG A 708 4.80 -27.32 -16.72
N LYS A 709 5.94 -27.57 -16.09
CA LYS A 709 6.60 -26.67 -15.12
C LYS A 709 8.10 -26.93 -15.10
N ASN A 710 8.83 -26.35 -14.14
CA ASN A 710 10.29 -26.38 -14.00
C ASN A 710 11.05 -25.44 -14.95
N THR A 711 10.44 -24.30 -15.30
CA THR A 711 11.07 -23.22 -16.08
C THR A 711 10.89 -21.89 -15.38
N LEU A 712 11.75 -20.91 -15.66
CA LEU A 712 11.68 -19.56 -15.07
C LEU A 712 10.78 -18.59 -15.85
N PHE A 713 10.02 -19.09 -16.84
CA PHE A 713 8.99 -18.35 -17.55
C PHE A 713 7.81 -17.95 -16.63
N GLU A 714 7.14 -16.84 -16.94
CA GLU A 714 6.05 -16.27 -16.13
C GLU A 714 4.93 -17.29 -15.91
N GLU A 715 4.62 -18.07 -16.94
CA GLU A 715 3.63 -19.15 -16.97
C GLU A 715 3.85 -20.18 -15.86
N SER A 716 5.11 -20.38 -15.43
CA SER A 716 5.49 -21.37 -14.44
C SER A 716 5.85 -20.79 -13.09
N VAL A 717 6.28 -19.52 -12.98
CA VAL A 717 6.67 -18.89 -11.70
C VAL A 717 5.68 -17.89 -11.15
N ARG A 718 4.85 -17.26 -11.99
CA ARG A 718 3.80 -16.33 -11.55
C ARG A 718 2.58 -17.12 -11.12
N VAL A 719 2.15 -16.90 -9.88
CA VAL A 719 1.03 -17.64 -9.26
C VAL A 719 -0.15 -16.70 -8.99
N PRO A 720 -1.39 -17.21 -9.02
CA PRO A 720 -2.49 -16.47 -8.44
C PRO A 720 -2.28 -16.37 -6.94
N PHE A 721 -2.56 -15.20 -6.38
CA PHE A 721 -2.45 -14.97 -4.94
C PHE A 721 -3.50 -13.95 -4.53
N ILE A 722 -4.43 -14.38 -3.68
CA ILE A 722 -5.56 -13.58 -3.20
C ILE A 722 -5.66 -13.76 -1.68
N VAL A 723 -5.80 -12.65 -0.95
CA VAL A 723 -6.02 -12.69 0.50
C VAL A 723 -7.21 -11.81 0.87
N ALA A 724 -8.21 -12.39 1.52
CA ALA A 724 -9.31 -11.66 2.14
C ALA A 724 -9.17 -11.74 3.66
N ALA A 725 -8.96 -10.61 4.32
CA ALA A 725 -8.74 -10.54 5.76
C ALA A 725 -9.72 -9.55 6.42
N PRO A 726 -10.14 -9.79 7.68
CA PRO A 726 -10.90 -8.80 8.43
C PRO A 726 -10.14 -7.47 8.56
N GLY A 727 -10.83 -6.35 8.34
CA GLY A 727 -10.21 -5.02 8.45
C GLY A 727 -9.35 -4.60 7.25
N LEU A 728 -9.46 -5.29 6.11
CA LEU A 728 -8.79 -4.91 4.86
C LEU A 728 -9.22 -3.51 4.38
N GLY A 729 -8.26 -2.65 4.05
CA GLY A 729 -8.51 -1.36 3.40
C GLY A 729 -8.78 -1.54 1.91
N GLN A 730 -9.79 -0.86 1.36
CA GLN A 730 -10.12 -0.89 -0.07
C GLN A 730 -10.24 -2.33 -0.66
N PRO A 731 -11.15 -3.18 -0.15
CA PRO A 731 -11.37 -4.51 -0.70
C PRO A 731 -11.73 -4.43 -2.19
N GLY A 732 -11.32 -5.44 -2.96
CA GLY A 732 -11.59 -5.56 -4.39
C GLY A 732 -10.63 -4.80 -5.30
N VAL A 733 -9.83 -3.88 -4.75
CA VAL A 733 -8.77 -3.20 -5.50
C VAL A 733 -7.56 -4.12 -5.58
N ALA A 734 -7.12 -4.50 -6.78
CA ALA A 734 -5.92 -5.31 -6.93
C ALA A 734 -4.65 -4.49 -6.62
N THR A 735 -3.60 -5.17 -6.14
CA THR A 735 -2.27 -4.57 -5.98
C THR A 735 -1.34 -5.04 -7.09
N ARG A 736 -0.48 -4.12 -7.54
CA ARG A 736 0.65 -4.41 -8.41
C ARG A 736 1.95 -4.52 -7.63
N GLY A 737 1.95 -4.52 -6.30
CA GLY A 737 3.16 -4.77 -5.52
C GLY A 737 3.81 -6.10 -5.93
N LEU A 738 5.15 -6.12 -6.04
CA LEU A 738 5.89 -7.37 -6.22
C LEU A 738 5.85 -8.15 -4.91
N VAL A 739 5.42 -9.40 -4.96
CA VAL A 739 5.34 -10.27 -3.79
C VAL A 739 5.86 -11.67 -4.11
N GLU A 740 6.36 -12.34 -3.09
CA GLU A 740 6.87 -13.71 -3.17
C GLU A 740 5.97 -14.64 -2.34
N SER A 741 5.78 -15.90 -2.75
CA SER A 741 4.93 -16.83 -1.99
C SER A 741 5.39 -17.04 -0.54
N LEU A 742 6.70 -16.99 -0.28
CA LEU A 742 7.28 -17.03 1.07
C LEU A 742 6.91 -15.84 1.98
N ASP A 743 6.37 -14.75 1.42
CA ASP A 743 5.85 -13.60 2.18
C ASP A 743 4.57 -13.92 2.92
N LEU A 744 3.88 -15.00 2.53
CA LEU A 744 2.65 -15.42 3.17
C LEU A 744 2.87 -15.72 4.66
N TYR A 745 4.00 -16.32 5.03
CA TYR A 745 4.29 -16.66 6.43
C TYR A 745 4.31 -15.40 7.32
N PRO A 746 5.24 -14.44 7.14
CA PRO A 746 5.26 -13.25 8.01
C PRO A 746 3.96 -12.45 7.93
N THR A 747 3.26 -12.46 6.78
CA THR A 747 1.95 -11.82 6.62
C THR A 747 0.88 -12.43 7.54
N LEU A 748 0.75 -13.76 7.57
CA LEU A 748 -0.26 -14.42 8.39
C LEU A 748 0.04 -14.28 9.88
N VAL A 749 1.31 -14.29 10.27
CA VAL A 749 1.73 -14.02 11.67
C VAL A 749 1.32 -12.60 12.09
N ASP A 750 1.59 -11.61 11.25
CA ASP A 750 1.25 -10.21 11.48
C ASP A 750 -0.27 -9.99 11.55
N LEU A 751 -1.03 -10.46 10.54
CA LEU A 751 -2.49 -10.34 10.50
C LEU A 751 -3.19 -11.08 11.65
N ALA A 752 -2.62 -12.18 12.14
CA ALA A 752 -3.16 -12.94 13.27
C ALA A 752 -2.72 -12.38 14.65
N GLY A 753 -1.87 -11.35 14.69
CA GLY A 753 -1.32 -10.78 15.91
C GLY A 753 -0.48 -11.78 16.71
N LEU A 754 0.22 -12.69 16.03
CA LEU A 754 1.06 -13.72 16.65
C LEU A 754 2.50 -13.21 16.88
N PRO A 755 3.26 -13.81 17.81
CA PRO A 755 4.67 -13.48 18.00
C PRO A 755 5.46 -13.65 16.69
N ALA A 756 6.34 -12.69 16.41
CA ALA A 756 7.22 -12.75 15.24
C ALA A 756 8.15 -13.98 15.31
N VAL A 757 8.39 -14.59 14.15
CA VAL A 757 9.33 -15.72 14.02
C VAL A 757 10.65 -15.18 13.49
N SER A 758 11.76 -15.49 14.19
CA SER A 758 13.08 -15.03 13.77
C SER A 758 13.60 -15.81 12.56
N GLY A 759 14.39 -15.14 11.72
CA GLY A 759 15.05 -15.78 10.59
C GLY A 759 14.15 -16.13 9.40
N LEU A 760 12.92 -15.60 9.33
CA LEU A 760 12.14 -15.60 8.09
C LEU A 760 12.83 -14.71 7.05
N GLU A 761 12.78 -15.11 5.78
CA GLU A 761 13.37 -14.39 4.64
C GLU A 761 12.31 -13.66 3.80
N GLY A 762 11.04 -13.81 4.17
CA GLY A 762 9.92 -13.05 3.63
C GLY A 762 9.66 -11.73 4.35
N THR A 763 8.79 -10.92 3.77
CA THR A 763 8.35 -9.63 4.32
C THR A 763 6.84 -9.64 4.46
N SER A 764 6.31 -9.17 5.60
CA SER A 764 4.86 -9.05 5.78
C SER A 764 4.28 -8.15 4.70
N LEU A 765 3.22 -8.64 4.05
CA LEU A 765 2.49 -7.91 3.02
C LEU A 765 1.46 -6.96 3.61
N ARG A 766 1.30 -6.88 4.94
CA ARG A 766 0.31 -6.02 5.62
C ARG A 766 0.23 -4.58 5.06
N PRO A 767 1.32 -3.89 4.69
CA PRO A 767 1.22 -2.58 4.06
C PRO A 767 0.33 -2.54 2.79
N LEU A 768 0.29 -3.64 2.02
CA LEU A 768 -0.57 -3.80 0.83
C LEU A 768 -2.04 -4.08 1.18
N PHE A 769 -2.34 -4.48 2.41
CA PHE A 769 -3.69 -4.63 2.93
C PHE A 769 -4.27 -3.28 3.32
N ASP A 770 -3.43 -2.37 3.82
CA ASP A 770 -3.83 -1.01 4.17
C ASP A 770 -3.95 -0.11 2.92
N ASP A 771 -2.98 -0.17 2.00
CA ASP A 771 -2.99 0.57 0.74
C ASP A 771 -2.41 -0.30 -0.40
N PRO A 772 -3.20 -0.69 -1.42
CA PRO A 772 -2.75 -1.56 -2.50
C PRO A 772 -1.61 -0.99 -3.35
N ARG A 773 -1.29 0.30 -3.20
CA ARG A 773 -0.23 0.99 -3.96
C ARG A 773 1.10 1.04 -3.23
N GLN A 774 1.18 0.55 -1.99
CA GLN A 774 2.46 0.48 -1.27
C GLN A 774 3.47 -0.40 -2.00
N VAL A 775 4.76 -0.14 -1.76
CA VAL A 775 5.85 -0.95 -2.30
C VAL A 775 6.51 -1.68 -1.14
N VAL A 776 6.23 -2.98 -1.02
CA VAL A 776 6.87 -3.85 -0.01
C VAL A 776 8.21 -4.38 -0.51
N LYS A 777 8.31 -4.69 -1.81
CA LYS A 777 9.52 -5.19 -2.46
C LYS A 777 9.72 -4.55 -3.82
N THR A 778 10.98 -4.39 -4.20
CA THR A 778 11.40 -3.91 -5.52
C THR A 778 11.80 -5.04 -6.48
N ALA A 779 11.94 -6.27 -5.97
CA ALA A 779 12.30 -7.46 -6.73
C ALA A 779 11.71 -8.73 -6.10
N ALA A 780 11.41 -9.72 -6.94
CA ALA A 780 11.04 -11.09 -6.57
C ALA A 780 12.02 -12.07 -7.23
N PHE A 781 12.34 -13.17 -6.55
CA PHE A 781 13.38 -14.10 -6.96
C PHE A 781 12.83 -15.53 -7.07
N SER A 782 13.27 -16.21 -8.12
CA SER A 782 12.94 -17.62 -8.37
C SER A 782 14.17 -18.35 -8.89
N ILE A 783 14.27 -19.64 -8.58
CA ILE A 783 15.34 -20.51 -9.08
C ILE A 783 14.79 -21.73 -9.82
N ALA A 784 15.58 -22.28 -10.72
CA ALA A 784 15.30 -23.54 -11.39
C ALA A 784 16.50 -24.50 -11.23
N PRO A 785 16.40 -25.53 -10.38
CA PRO A 785 17.42 -26.54 -10.27
C PRO A 785 17.57 -27.33 -11.58
N ARG A 786 18.81 -27.44 -12.10
CA ARG A 786 19.13 -28.28 -13.27
C ARG A 786 19.91 -29.53 -12.85
N SER A 787 21.07 -29.32 -12.25
CA SER A 787 21.90 -30.36 -11.61
C SER A 787 22.50 -29.77 -10.33
N PRO A 788 21.75 -29.75 -9.20
CA PRO A 788 22.21 -29.10 -7.97
C PRO A 788 23.68 -29.43 -7.65
N PRO A 789 24.54 -28.44 -7.35
CA PRO A 789 24.21 -27.04 -7.01
C PRO A 789 24.04 -26.09 -8.21
N GLU A 790 24.00 -26.58 -9.45
CA GLU A 790 23.79 -25.76 -10.64
C GLU A 790 22.32 -25.31 -10.74
N LEU A 791 22.09 -24.00 -10.57
CA LEU A 791 20.78 -23.35 -10.54
C LEU A 791 20.67 -22.29 -11.62
N GLY A 792 19.57 -22.28 -12.36
CA GLY A 792 19.13 -21.05 -13.02
C GLY A 792 18.60 -20.08 -11.96
N ARG A 793 19.01 -18.82 -12.02
CA ARG A 793 18.59 -17.78 -11.07
C ARG A 793 17.87 -16.68 -11.82
N SER A 794 16.65 -16.36 -11.42
CA SER A 794 15.83 -15.32 -12.02
C SER A 794 15.45 -14.25 -11.01
N VAL A 795 15.49 -13.00 -11.47
CA VAL A 795 14.97 -11.85 -10.74
C VAL A 795 13.95 -11.10 -11.60
N ARG A 796 12.82 -10.76 -10.98
CA ARG A 796 11.75 -9.96 -11.56
C ARG A 796 11.62 -8.66 -10.77
N ASN A 797 11.89 -7.52 -11.41
CA ASN A 797 11.56 -6.22 -10.85
C ASN A 797 10.22 -5.71 -11.41
N GLU A 798 9.95 -4.41 -11.40
CA GLU A 798 8.71 -3.86 -11.94
C GLU A 798 8.54 -4.11 -13.45
N ARG A 799 9.63 -4.01 -14.22
CA ARG A 799 9.63 -3.99 -15.70
C ARG A 799 10.35 -5.18 -16.34
N TRP A 800 11.49 -5.55 -15.78
CA TRP A 800 12.39 -6.54 -16.34
C TRP A 800 12.28 -7.89 -15.62
N ARG A 801 12.45 -8.98 -16.38
CA ARG A 801 12.86 -10.29 -15.87
C ARG A 801 14.24 -10.61 -16.43
N TYR A 802 15.19 -10.90 -15.55
CA TYR A 802 16.53 -11.34 -15.93
C TYR A 802 16.78 -12.74 -15.36
N THR A 803 17.42 -13.60 -16.14
CA THR A 803 17.81 -14.95 -15.72
C THR A 803 19.25 -15.24 -16.14
N GLU A 804 20.02 -15.80 -15.22
CA GLU A 804 21.35 -16.36 -15.49
C GLU A 804 21.34 -17.88 -15.31
N TRP A 805 22.04 -18.57 -16.21
CA TRP A 805 22.14 -20.02 -16.22
C TRP A 805 23.58 -20.50 -16.00
N PRO A 806 23.77 -21.71 -15.42
CA PRO A 806 25.10 -22.27 -15.12
C PRO A 806 26.00 -22.48 -16.34
N ASP A 807 25.43 -22.68 -17.52
CA ASP A 807 26.17 -22.87 -18.78
C ASP A 807 26.60 -21.54 -19.44
N GLY A 808 26.35 -20.41 -18.77
CA GLY A 808 26.59 -19.06 -19.30
C GLY A 808 25.42 -18.48 -20.10
N GLY A 809 24.33 -19.24 -20.28
CA GLY A 809 23.09 -18.75 -20.87
C GLY A 809 22.52 -17.58 -20.06
N ARG A 810 21.99 -16.56 -20.76
CA ARG A 810 21.37 -15.39 -20.14
C ARG A 810 20.08 -15.03 -20.86
N GLU A 811 19.10 -14.58 -20.08
CA GLU A 811 17.83 -14.12 -20.59
C GLU A 811 17.47 -12.77 -19.99
N LEU A 812 17.05 -11.81 -20.81
CA LEU A 812 16.49 -10.52 -20.37
C LEU A 812 15.22 -10.23 -21.17
N TYR A 813 14.09 -10.12 -20.48
CA TYR A 813 12.81 -9.79 -21.10
C TYR A 813 12.27 -8.47 -20.55
N ASP A 814 11.89 -7.56 -21.47
CA ASP A 814 11.09 -6.39 -21.13
C ASP A 814 9.63 -6.83 -21.02
N LEU A 815 9.13 -6.92 -19.80
CA LEU A 815 7.74 -7.28 -19.52
C LEU A 815 6.86 -6.03 -19.32
N GLY A 816 7.39 -4.85 -19.70
CA GLY A 816 6.73 -3.55 -19.71
C GLY A 816 6.62 -2.89 -18.32
N PRO A 817 6.58 -1.55 -18.23
CA PRO A 817 6.19 -0.85 -17.00
C PRO A 817 4.67 -0.90 -16.79
N PRO A 818 4.13 -0.71 -15.56
CA PRO A 818 2.81 -0.11 -15.43
C PRO A 818 2.95 1.39 -15.71
N GLY A 819 2.79 1.77 -16.97
CA GLY A 819 2.80 3.18 -17.38
C GLY A 819 1.50 3.59 -18.07
N PRO A 820 1.11 4.88 -18.02
CA PRO A 820 -0.06 5.43 -18.70
C PRO A 820 -0.06 5.17 -20.22
N TRP A 821 1.11 4.90 -20.81
CA TRP A 821 1.27 4.57 -22.23
C TRP A 821 0.57 3.28 -22.67
N THR A 822 0.52 2.24 -21.84
CA THR A 822 -0.17 0.98 -22.20
C THR A 822 -1.70 1.17 -22.23
N ARG A 823 -2.22 2.04 -21.36
CA ARG A 823 -3.64 2.45 -21.37
C ARG A 823 -3.95 3.41 -22.51
N LEU A 824 -3.02 4.30 -22.86
CA LEU A 824 -3.13 5.18 -24.02
C LEU A 824 -3.16 4.38 -25.33
N LEU A 825 -2.28 3.39 -25.48
CA LEU A 825 -2.27 2.50 -26.65
C LEU A 825 -3.53 1.62 -26.73
N ALA A 826 -4.05 1.17 -25.59
CA ALA A 826 -5.33 0.45 -25.51
C ALA A 826 -6.56 1.36 -25.79
N ALA A 827 -6.51 2.62 -25.37
CA ALA A 827 -7.59 3.61 -25.59
C ALA A 827 -7.59 4.21 -27.01
N LEU A 828 -6.46 4.17 -27.73
CA LEU A 828 -6.31 4.70 -29.09
C LEU A 828 -6.71 3.73 -30.21
N GLY A 829 -7.31 2.58 -29.88
CA GLY A 829 -8.01 1.73 -30.85
C GLY A 829 -7.13 1.11 -31.95
N ARG A 830 -5.82 1.01 -31.75
CA ARG A 830 -4.93 0.24 -32.63
C ARG A 830 -4.34 -0.91 -31.83
N GLU A 831 -5.03 -2.06 -31.89
CA GLU A 831 -4.43 -3.35 -31.57
C GLU A 831 -3.23 -3.57 -32.50
N ARG A 832 -2.03 -3.23 -32.02
CA ARG A 832 -0.91 -4.15 -32.18
C ARG A 832 -0.83 -4.87 -30.85
N GLU A 833 -1.17 -6.16 -30.85
CA GLU A 833 -0.69 -7.03 -29.78
C GLU A 833 0.81 -6.74 -29.59
N PRO A 834 1.28 -6.46 -28.36
CA PRO A 834 2.71 -6.30 -28.16
C PRO A 834 3.39 -7.56 -28.68
N ALA A 835 4.39 -7.39 -29.54
CA ALA A 835 5.17 -8.52 -30.03
C ALA A 835 5.65 -9.34 -28.82
N PRO A 836 5.64 -10.68 -28.90
CA PRO A 836 6.07 -11.52 -27.81
C PRO A 836 7.49 -11.11 -27.37
N PRO A 837 7.73 -11.09 -26.05
CA PRO A 837 8.96 -10.54 -25.50
C PRO A 837 10.15 -11.38 -25.97
N ARG A 838 11.04 -10.76 -26.76
CA ARG A 838 12.30 -11.37 -27.23
C ARG A 838 13.37 -11.33 -26.14
N ASN A 839 14.30 -12.27 -26.19
CA ASN A 839 15.44 -12.25 -25.29
C ASN A 839 16.44 -11.16 -25.71
N LEU A 840 16.61 -10.16 -24.85
CA LEU A 840 17.47 -8.99 -25.06
C LEU A 840 18.88 -9.14 -24.46
N ALA A 841 19.22 -10.31 -23.89
CA ALA A 841 20.47 -10.50 -23.16
C ALA A 841 21.74 -10.39 -24.04
N SER A 842 21.61 -10.65 -25.34
CA SER A 842 22.69 -10.53 -26.33
C SER A 842 22.84 -9.12 -26.90
N ASP A 843 21.87 -8.23 -26.67
CA ASP A 843 21.87 -6.88 -27.21
C ASP A 843 22.70 -5.94 -26.32
N PRO A 844 23.81 -5.38 -26.84
CA PRO A 844 24.74 -4.57 -26.05
C PRO A 844 24.10 -3.30 -25.49
N ARG A 845 22.96 -2.84 -26.03
CA ARG A 845 22.23 -1.67 -25.51
C ARG A 845 21.70 -1.88 -24.09
N PHE A 846 21.49 -3.13 -23.68
CA PHE A 846 20.94 -3.48 -22.36
C PHE A 846 22.00 -3.94 -21.36
N ALA A 847 23.29 -3.82 -21.67
CA ALA A 847 24.38 -4.25 -20.78
C ALA A 847 24.29 -3.59 -19.38
N GLY A 848 23.90 -2.31 -19.30
CA GLY A 848 23.68 -1.62 -18.03
C GLY A 848 22.51 -2.21 -17.23
N THR A 849 21.38 -2.50 -17.89
CA THR A 849 20.22 -3.15 -17.25
C THR A 849 20.56 -4.56 -16.77
N ILE A 850 21.34 -5.32 -17.54
CA ILE A 850 21.82 -6.65 -17.12
C ILE A 850 22.66 -6.52 -15.85
N ALA A 851 23.59 -5.56 -15.78
CA ALA A 851 24.42 -5.35 -14.61
C ALA A 851 23.59 -4.97 -13.36
N GLU A 852 22.57 -4.12 -13.51
CA GLU A 852 21.64 -3.77 -12.41
C GLU A 852 20.85 -4.99 -11.92
N MET A 853 20.36 -5.82 -12.84
CA MET A 853 19.59 -7.02 -12.52
C MET A 853 20.48 -8.10 -11.90
N GLN A 854 21.71 -8.27 -12.37
CA GLN A 854 22.68 -9.19 -11.78
C GLN A 854 23.06 -8.77 -10.36
N ALA A 855 23.25 -7.47 -10.12
CA ALA A 855 23.47 -6.94 -8.77
C ALA A 855 22.27 -7.14 -7.81
N LEU A 856 21.05 -7.37 -8.32
CA LEU A 856 19.92 -7.79 -7.49
C LEU A 856 20.04 -9.28 -7.11
N ILE A 857 20.43 -10.15 -8.03
CA ILE A 857 20.65 -11.58 -7.77
C ILE A 857 21.78 -11.76 -6.73
N ASP A 858 22.90 -11.05 -6.92
CA ASP A 858 24.07 -11.16 -6.04
C ASP A 858 23.77 -10.73 -4.60
N ARG A 859 22.87 -9.76 -4.39
CA ARG A 859 22.42 -9.33 -3.06
C ARG A 859 21.67 -10.41 -2.27
N VAL A 860 21.07 -11.37 -2.96
CA VAL A 860 20.38 -12.52 -2.34
C VAL A 860 21.33 -13.70 -2.18
N GLY A 861 22.28 -13.88 -3.11
CA GLY A 861 23.29 -14.94 -3.08
C GLY A 861 24.51 -14.69 -2.18
N GLY A 862 24.79 -13.43 -1.81
CA GLY A 862 25.89 -13.04 -0.93
C GLY A 862 25.46 -12.93 0.54
N ARG A 863 25.46 -14.06 1.25
CA ARG A 863 25.54 -14.09 2.72
C ARG A 863 26.48 -15.18 3.18
#